data_AF-A0A2W5PBE7-F1
#
_entry.id   AF-A0A2W5PBE7-F1
#
_cell.length_a   1.000
_cell.length_b   1.000
_cell.length_c   1.000
_cell.angle_alpha   90.00
_cell.angle_beta   90.00
_cell.angle_gamma   90.00
#
_symmetry.space_group_name_H-M   'P 1'
#
loop_
_entity.id
_entity.type
_entity.pdbx_description
1 polymer ?
#
loop_
_entity_poly.entity_id
_entity_poly.type
_entity_poly.pdbx_seq_one_letter_code
_entity_poly.pdbx_strand_id
1 'polypeptide(L)'
;MVSGVMRDRRAGVSILAALSVLGLIGMGGLAVDLNRGYEMRIVNQQVADMAALAAGVAYTGSQSADVLQPTAQDLAVAQGLRDATVAATLVSDVPTSGAKAVRVTVTTPLRISLARVLGAAASYPVAAVATASLPTQGTPACIIGLATSGNAIETQGGASINAPDCAVAGVGSVSNKGQSITAKALVSGSGSVINDYGTIAADQVRYAVDFTNPSWNTNVPAADKRVRQATSVTDPLANDATLGDARNLLGTYRNPRAPTNPVTPGGGAAWSFSSTPSPATADFRQGQTSNFSVPAGRYTIDTLDIAGGIRVTFAPGSVVTVARGVTIGGGSTVTFGDGTYRINGGFSSGSSGVTFGNGELHIGQGNVSFAGTNRIGDGNVTIAAPLSLGGGATLAIGAGNHLFGGISVGGGSWLTLGNGALDVTGAITVGGDSSIIAGAGDVTLANPGGRAIDLSGSGCLFMGDGLFSANGDIVTAGGSRLVFGRTANHLVNGNLQIAGSVLFGAGRYTVKGGFTNGTGGTTWPYSSSITGQRWGDTLEGVSVSGYDMAGVGVTFILGGTVNLGGGAKTKLLAPASSTTGGGVADILIDSLTSVDTTWGAGSDNLFVGTVHLPNSAVTMSGGNSTQSGGRCFMLIALRVVVSGGAAAGSVCPGVNGSGGGGSTSVELIA
;
A
#
# COMPACT_ATOMS: atom_id res chain seq x y z
N MET A 1 3.39 91.05 -60.92
CA MET A 1 3.04 89.61 -60.86
C MET A 1 1.99 89.25 -59.81
N VAL A 2 1.69 90.09 -58.81
CA VAL A 2 0.74 89.75 -57.71
C VAL A 2 -0.73 90.15 -58.00
N SER A 3 -0.99 91.04 -58.95
CA SER A 3 -2.36 91.54 -59.23
C SER A 3 -3.26 90.59 -60.03
N GLY A 4 -2.72 89.52 -60.64
CA GLY A 4 -3.50 88.55 -61.43
C GLY A 4 -4.14 87.44 -60.60
N VAL A 5 -3.67 87.22 -59.37
CA VAL A 5 -4.08 86.07 -58.53
C VAL A 5 -5.38 86.36 -57.76
N MET A 6 -5.74 87.62 -57.54
CA MET A 6 -6.88 87.98 -56.68
C MET A 6 -8.26 88.04 -57.37
N ARG A 7 -8.34 87.94 -58.71
CA ARG A 7 -9.62 87.96 -59.46
C ARG A 7 -9.96 86.63 -60.13
N ASP A 8 -9.07 85.64 -60.05
CA ASP A 8 -9.33 84.33 -60.64
C ASP A 8 -10.06 83.43 -59.65
N ARG A 9 -11.29 83.01 -59.98
CA ARG A 9 -12.04 82.02 -59.19
C ARG A 9 -11.24 80.74 -58.96
N ARG A 10 -10.28 80.42 -59.84
CA ARG A 10 -9.36 79.28 -59.71
C ARG A 10 -8.40 79.42 -58.52
N ALA A 11 -8.02 80.65 -58.15
CA ALA A 11 -7.10 80.91 -57.03
C ALA A 11 -7.79 80.73 -55.66
N GLY A 12 -9.03 81.20 -55.50
CA GLY A 12 -9.80 80.98 -54.26
C GLY A 12 -10.09 79.50 -53.98
N VAL A 13 -10.40 78.73 -55.03
CA VAL A 13 -10.56 77.27 -54.94
C VAL A 13 -9.25 76.59 -54.56
N SER A 14 -8.10 77.08 -55.04
CA SER A 14 -6.79 76.50 -54.69
C SER A 14 -6.40 76.70 -53.22
N ILE A 15 -6.77 77.83 -52.59
CA ILE A 15 -6.49 78.10 -51.17
C ILE A 15 -7.37 77.24 -50.26
N LEU A 16 -8.66 77.13 -50.57
CA LEU A 16 -9.57 76.24 -49.84
C LEU A 16 -9.14 74.77 -50.01
N ALA A 17 -8.78 74.35 -51.22
CA ALA A 17 -8.25 73.02 -51.46
C ALA A 17 -6.95 72.77 -50.67
N ALA A 18 -6.02 73.73 -50.63
CA ALA A 18 -4.78 73.61 -49.85
C ALA A 18 -5.03 73.46 -48.34
N LEU A 19 -5.97 74.22 -47.78
CA LEU A 19 -6.35 74.12 -46.36
C LEU A 19 -7.07 72.81 -46.05
N SER A 20 -7.97 72.35 -46.93
CA SER A 20 -8.65 71.05 -46.77
C SER A 20 -7.68 69.87 -46.87
N VAL A 21 -6.68 69.94 -47.77
CA VAL A 21 -5.64 68.92 -47.92
C VAL A 21 -4.78 68.80 -46.65
N LEU A 22 -4.44 69.92 -45.99
CA LEU A 22 -3.73 69.89 -44.71
C LEU A 22 -4.55 69.15 -43.61
N GLY A 23 -5.85 69.40 -43.54
CA GLY A 23 -6.74 68.70 -42.60
C GLY A 23 -6.84 67.20 -42.89
N LEU A 24 -6.96 66.82 -44.16
CA LEU A 24 -7.01 65.41 -44.60
C LEU A 24 -5.69 64.67 -44.33
N ILE A 25 -4.54 65.32 -44.58
CA ILE A 25 -3.22 64.76 -44.27
C ILE A 25 -3.04 64.60 -42.76
N GLY A 26 -3.49 65.57 -41.95
CA GLY A 26 -3.43 65.47 -40.49
C GLY A 26 -4.27 64.35 -39.91
N MET A 27 -5.52 64.20 -40.39
CA MET A 27 -6.40 63.09 -39.98
C MET A 27 -5.85 61.74 -40.45
N GLY A 28 -5.34 61.66 -41.69
CA GLY A 28 -4.71 60.44 -42.22
C GLY A 28 -3.45 60.05 -41.45
N GLY A 29 -2.62 61.03 -41.08
CA GLY A 29 -1.43 60.82 -40.26
C GLY A 29 -1.75 60.31 -38.86
N LEU A 30 -2.72 60.93 -38.18
CA LEU A 30 -3.18 60.49 -36.87
C LEU A 30 -3.79 59.08 -36.94
N ALA A 31 -4.59 58.78 -37.96
CA ALA A 31 -5.18 57.45 -38.13
C ALA A 31 -4.11 56.35 -38.31
N VAL A 32 -3.05 56.62 -39.09
CA VAL A 32 -1.93 55.69 -39.27
C VAL A 32 -1.16 55.50 -37.95
N ASP A 33 -0.80 56.58 -37.27
CA ASP A 33 -0.02 56.50 -36.02
C ASP A 33 -0.84 55.88 -34.86
N LEU A 34 -2.18 56.03 -34.84
CA LEU A 34 -3.08 55.32 -33.92
C LEU A 34 -3.21 53.83 -34.23
N ASN A 35 -3.38 53.46 -35.50
CA ASN A 35 -3.47 52.05 -35.91
C ASN A 35 -2.19 51.29 -35.55
N ARG A 36 -1.02 51.91 -35.76
CA ARG A 36 0.27 51.36 -35.30
C ARG A 36 0.34 51.24 -33.78
N GLY A 37 -0.29 52.15 -33.05
CA GLY A 37 -0.45 52.08 -31.60
C GLY A 37 -1.25 50.87 -31.14
N TYR A 38 -2.39 50.62 -31.78
CA TYR A 38 -3.22 49.45 -31.50
C TYR A 38 -2.50 48.15 -31.82
N GLU A 39 -1.80 48.09 -32.96
CA GLU A 39 -0.98 46.93 -33.33
C GLU A 39 0.11 46.65 -32.28
N MET A 40 0.84 47.68 -31.85
CA MET A 40 1.83 47.56 -30.77
C MET A 40 1.20 47.15 -29.43
N ARG A 41 -0.03 47.59 -29.14
CA ARG A 41 -0.74 47.20 -27.92
C ARG A 41 -1.08 45.72 -27.92
N ILE A 42 -1.50 45.16 -29.06
CA ILE A 42 -1.79 43.73 -29.21
C ILE A 42 -0.51 42.90 -28.99
N VAL A 43 0.60 43.31 -29.61
CA VAL A 43 1.91 42.66 -29.43
C VAL A 43 2.36 42.74 -27.96
N ASN A 44 2.27 43.93 -27.35
CA ASN A 44 2.64 44.11 -25.95
C ASN A 44 1.74 43.28 -25.01
N GLN A 45 0.46 43.11 -25.30
CA GLN A 45 -0.44 42.28 -24.50
C GLN A 45 -0.04 40.81 -24.58
N GLN A 46 0.19 40.30 -25.79
CA GLN A 46 0.62 38.91 -25.98
C GLN A 46 1.93 38.62 -25.21
N VAL A 47 2.90 39.55 -25.26
CA VAL A 47 4.16 39.40 -24.52
C VAL A 47 3.94 39.54 -23.01
N ALA A 48 3.10 40.47 -22.56
CA ALA A 48 2.77 40.63 -21.13
C ALA A 48 2.13 39.37 -20.55
N ASP A 49 1.19 38.74 -21.27
CA ASP A 49 0.49 37.53 -20.84
C ASP A 49 1.47 36.35 -20.68
N MET A 50 2.31 36.12 -21.69
CA MET A 50 3.32 35.07 -21.61
C MET A 50 4.36 35.37 -20.51
N ALA A 51 4.73 36.64 -20.32
CA ALA A 51 5.72 37.04 -19.32
C ALA A 51 5.19 36.90 -17.90
N ALA A 52 3.91 37.22 -17.66
CA ALA A 52 3.25 37.00 -16.39
C ALA A 52 3.17 35.51 -16.04
N LEU A 53 2.81 34.66 -17.02
CA LEU A 53 2.77 33.21 -16.83
C LEU A 53 4.17 32.63 -16.54
N ALA A 54 5.18 32.98 -17.35
CA ALA A 54 6.54 32.50 -17.20
C ALA A 54 7.18 32.93 -15.87
N ALA A 55 7.01 34.20 -15.49
CA ALA A 55 7.46 34.70 -14.20
C ALA A 55 6.71 34.04 -13.03
N GLY A 56 5.42 33.75 -13.20
CA GLY A 56 4.64 32.98 -12.23
C GLY A 56 5.18 31.56 -12.04
N VAL A 57 5.50 30.85 -13.13
CA VAL A 57 6.09 29.49 -13.08
C VAL A 57 7.51 29.52 -12.49
N ALA A 58 8.33 30.51 -12.82
CA ALA A 58 9.65 30.66 -12.22
C ALA A 58 9.58 30.92 -10.70
N TYR A 59 8.57 31.69 -10.27
CA TYR A 59 8.30 31.92 -8.85
C TYR A 59 7.83 30.67 -8.12
N THR A 60 7.00 29.81 -8.73
CA THR A 60 6.57 28.56 -8.07
C THR A 60 7.74 27.60 -7.83
N GLY A 61 8.75 27.60 -8.70
CA GLY A 61 9.96 26.79 -8.55
C GLY A 61 10.99 27.33 -7.54
N SER A 62 11.17 28.65 -7.45
CA SER A 62 12.23 29.28 -6.65
C SER A 62 11.76 29.95 -5.35
N GLN A 63 10.47 30.28 -5.24
CA GLN A 63 9.85 31.06 -4.17
C GLN A 63 10.51 32.43 -3.88
N SER A 64 11.24 33.01 -4.84
CA SER A 64 11.89 34.31 -4.70
C SER A 64 11.25 35.38 -5.59
N ALA A 65 11.07 36.59 -5.08
CA ALA A 65 10.63 37.72 -5.90
C ALA A 65 11.73 38.19 -6.88
N ASP A 66 12.99 37.88 -6.60
CA ASP A 66 14.14 38.34 -7.39
C ASP A 66 14.18 37.69 -8.78
N VAL A 67 13.53 36.54 -8.97
CA VAL A 67 13.48 35.87 -10.28
C VAL A 67 12.41 36.45 -11.22
N LEU A 68 11.46 37.23 -10.71
CA LEU A 68 10.31 37.72 -11.48
C LEU A 68 10.76 38.67 -12.60
N GLN A 69 11.54 39.67 -12.23
CA GLN A 69 12.03 40.71 -13.12
C GLN A 69 12.93 40.17 -14.25
N PRO A 70 14.00 39.38 -13.99
CA PRO A 70 14.83 38.84 -15.05
C PRO A 70 14.07 37.88 -15.96
N THR A 71 13.19 37.01 -15.42
CA THR A 71 12.40 36.07 -16.23
C THR A 71 11.46 36.80 -17.20
N ALA A 72 10.78 37.85 -16.73
CA ALA A 72 9.90 38.64 -17.59
C ALA A 72 10.66 39.41 -18.67
N GLN A 73 11.88 39.90 -18.36
CA GLN A 73 12.75 40.57 -19.33
C GLN A 73 13.29 39.62 -20.38
N ASP A 74 13.79 38.44 -19.98
CA ASP A 74 14.31 37.42 -20.89
C ASP A 74 13.23 36.98 -21.88
N LEU A 75 11.99 36.81 -21.41
CA LEU A 75 10.89 36.46 -22.29
C LEU A 75 10.54 37.59 -23.26
N ALA A 76 10.51 38.84 -22.81
CA ALA A 76 10.27 39.97 -23.71
C ALA A 76 11.35 40.08 -24.80
N VAL A 77 12.62 39.86 -24.45
CA VAL A 77 13.73 39.80 -25.41
C VAL A 77 13.59 38.62 -26.37
N ALA A 78 13.20 37.45 -25.86
CA ALA A 78 12.96 36.25 -26.69
C ALA A 78 11.81 36.45 -27.69
N GLN A 79 10.81 37.27 -27.35
CA GLN A 79 9.70 37.65 -28.23
C GLN A 79 10.02 38.86 -29.13
N GLY A 80 11.28 39.31 -29.15
CA GLY A 80 11.75 40.36 -30.05
C GLY A 80 11.57 41.79 -29.54
N LEU A 81 11.08 42.02 -28.32
CA LEU A 81 10.91 43.33 -27.72
C LEU A 81 12.16 43.79 -26.95
N ARG A 82 13.23 44.12 -27.68
CA ARG A 82 14.51 44.56 -27.09
C ARG A 82 14.50 45.99 -26.51
N ASP A 83 13.63 46.85 -27.04
CA ASP A 83 13.51 48.26 -26.64
C ASP A 83 12.32 48.50 -25.68
N ALA A 84 11.68 47.44 -25.19
CA ALA A 84 10.56 47.53 -24.26
C ALA A 84 11.05 47.65 -22.81
N THR A 85 10.38 48.50 -22.04
CA THR A 85 10.53 48.53 -20.58
C THR A 85 9.57 47.51 -19.96
N VAL A 86 10.12 46.50 -19.30
CA VAL A 86 9.36 45.44 -18.62
C VAL A 86 9.47 45.62 -17.11
N ALA A 87 8.36 45.56 -16.39
CA ALA A 87 8.32 45.57 -14.94
C ALA A 87 7.47 44.41 -14.43
N ALA A 88 8.04 43.54 -13.58
CA ALA A 88 7.37 42.40 -12.97
C ALA A 88 7.39 42.54 -11.45
N THR A 89 6.21 42.43 -10.81
CA THR A 89 6.06 42.59 -9.37
C THR A 89 5.12 41.54 -8.79
N LEU A 90 5.41 41.09 -7.58
CA LEU A 90 4.49 40.27 -6.79
C LEU A 90 3.42 41.17 -6.16
N VAL A 91 2.15 40.82 -6.35
CA VAL A 91 1.00 41.50 -5.76
C VAL A 91 0.24 40.52 -4.85
N SER A 92 -0.29 41.04 -3.73
CA SER A 92 -1.16 40.28 -2.83
C SER A 92 -2.62 40.66 -3.06
N ASP A 93 -3.52 39.82 -2.53
CA ASP A 93 -4.97 40.03 -2.53
C ASP A 93 -5.59 40.07 -3.94
N VAL A 94 -4.94 39.40 -4.91
CA VAL A 94 -5.38 39.28 -6.30
C VAL A 94 -5.42 37.80 -6.72
N PRO A 95 -6.55 37.28 -7.24
CA PRO A 95 -7.84 37.97 -7.44
C PRO A 95 -8.69 38.08 -6.17
N THR A 96 -8.34 37.36 -5.11
CA THR A 96 -9.07 37.30 -3.83
C THR A 96 -8.13 37.63 -2.67
N SER A 97 -8.67 38.07 -1.53
CA SER A 97 -7.82 38.41 -0.37
C SER A 97 -7.01 37.20 0.10
N GLY A 98 -5.73 37.42 0.40
CA GLY A 98 -4.75 36.38 0.77
C GLY A 98 -4.11 35.63 -0.40
N ALA A 99 -4.59 35.78 -1.64
CA ALA A 99 -3.94 35.20 -2.82
C ALA A 99 -2.71 36.03 -3.23
N LYS A 100 -1.72 35.37 -3.83
CA LYS A 100 -0.57 36.04 -4.46
C LYS A 100 -0.70 35.93 -5.97
N ALA A 101 -0.28 36.96 -6.68
CA ALA A 101 -0.22 36.96 -8.14
C ALA A 101 1.03 37.70 -8.61
N VAL A 102 1.47 37.43 -9.84
CA VAL A 102 2.55 38.14 -10.51
C VAL A 102 1.94 39.08 -11.53
N ARG A 103 2.20 40.39 -11.40
CA ARG A 103 1.79 41.40 -12.37
C ARG A 103 2.98 41.81 -13.24
N VAL A 104 2.82 41.74 -14.55
CA VAL A 104 3.82 42.18 -15.53
C VAL A 104 3.26 43.31 -16.38
N THR A 105 4.05 44.38 -16.52
CA THR A 105 3.76 45.52 -17.40
C THR A 105 4.82 45.60 -18.49
N VAL A 106 4.41 45.61 -19.75
CA VAL A 106 5.28 45.76 -20.92
C VAL A 106 4.97 47.10 -21.59
N THR A 107 5.97 47.97 -21.69
CA THR A 107 5.84 49.30 -22.29
C THR A 107 6.81 49.48 -23.44
N THR A 108 6.30 49.79 -24.63
CA THR A 108 7.13 50.02 -25.83
C THR A 108 6.93 51.44 -26.36
N PRO A 109 8.00 52.21 -26.63
CA PRO A 109 7.86 53.55 -27.21
C PRO A 109 7.55 53.46 -28.71
N LEU A 110 6.36 53.92 -29.14
CA LEU A 110 6.03 54.02 -30.56
C LEU A 110 6.42 55.40 -31.09
N ARG A 111 7.29 55.43 -32.11
CA ARG A 111 7.69 56.67 -32.79
C ARG A 111 6.60 57.15 -33.74
N ILE A 112 6.19 58.41 -33.60
CA ILE A 112 5.16 59.04 -34.43
C ILE A 112 5.82 59.53 -35.73
N SER A 113 5.27 59.10 -36.88
CA SER A 113 5.91 59.32 -38.19
C SER A 113 5.24 60.42 -39.01
N LEU A 114 3.90 60.43 -39.08
CA LEU A 114 3.17 61.41 -39.89
C LEU A 114 2.69 62.61 -39.06
N ALA A 115 2.21 62.40 -37.83
CA ALA A 115 1.77 63.52 -36.99
C ALA A 115 2.93 64.42 -36.51
N ARG A 116 4.18 63.97 -36.67
CA ARG A 116 5.39 64.80 -36.45
C ARG A 116 5.48 65.98 -37.42
N VAL A 117 4.93 65.85 -38.64
CA VAL A 117 4.87 66.95 -39.63
C VAL A 117 4.01 68.12 -39.13
N LEU A 118 3.12 67.87 -38.16
CA LEU A 118 2.23 68.86 -37.54
C LEU A 118 2.67 69.27 -36.11
N GLY A 119 3.90 68.93 -35.69
CA GLY A 119 4.46 69.36 -34.41
C GLY A 119 4.15 68.46 -33.20
N ALA A 120 3.59 67.26 -33.40
CA ALA A 120 3.39 66.28 -32.32
C ALA A 120 4.72 65.74 -31.77
N ALA A 121 4.69 65.22 -30.53
CA ALA A 121 5.83 64.60 -29.86
C ALA A 121 6.47 63.47 -30.70
N ALA A 122 7.76 63.22 -30.54
CA ALA A 122 8.50 62.25 -31.35
C ALA A 122 8.09 60.78 -31.11
N SER A 123 7.49 60.48 -29.95
CA SER A 123 7.02 59.15 -29.58
C SER A 123 5.97 59.21 -28.47
N TYR A 124 5.17 58.15 -28.31
CA TYR A 124 4.32 57.93 -27.14
C TYR A 124 4.47 56.49 -26.60
N PRO A 125 4.32 56.28 -25.28
CA PRO A 125 4.42 54.94 -24.70
C PRO A 125 3.12 54.15 -24.94
N VAL A 126 3.27 52.90 -25.41
CA VAL A 126 2.18 51.94 -25.50
C VAL A 126 2.42 50.88 -24.43
N ALA A 127 1.53 50.78 -23.44
CA ALA A 127 1.65 49.84 -22.32
C ALA A 127 0.57 48.77 -22.36
N ALA A 128 0.94 47.56 -21.94
CA ALA A 128 0.04 46.44 -21.68
C ALA A 128 0.36 45.83 -20.31
N VAL A 129 -0.66 45.35 -19.62
CA VAL A 129 -0.54 44.76 -18.27
C VAL A 129 -1.20 43.39 -18.28
N ALA A 130 -0.53 42.42 -17.69
CA ALA A 130 -1.07 41.08 -17.45
C ALA A 130 -0.80 40.68 -15.99
N THR A 131 -1.72 39.93 -15.40
CA THR A 131 -1.56 39.40 -14.04
C THR A 131 -1.80 37.90 -14.06
N ALA A 132 -0.88 37.13 -13.47
CA ALA A 132 -1.00 35.68 -13.32
C ALA A 132 -1.18 35.31 -11.85
N SER A 133 -2.27 34.64 -11.48
CA SER A 133 -2.45 34.10 -10.12
C SER A 133 -1.40 33.03 -9.84
N LEU A 134 -0.94 32.97 -8.59
CA LEU A 134 -0.06 31.91 -8.14
C LEU A 134 -0.87 30.86 -7.38
N PRO A 135 -0.48 29.57 -7.47
CA PRO A 135 -1.00 28.54 -6.58
C PRO A 135 -0.88 28.98 -5.13
N THR A 136 -1.99 29.01 -4.38
CA THR A 136 -1.90 29.09 -2.93
C THR A 136 -1.34 27.76 -2.44
N GLN A 137 -0.02 27.70 -2.25
CA GLN A 137 0.69 26.57 -1.66
C GLN A 137 0.10 26.30 -0.26
N GLY A 138 -0.86 25.37 -0.18
CA GLY A 138 -1.34 24.83 1.07
C GLY A 138 -0.30 23.85 1.60
N THR A 139 -0.01 23.92 2.91
CA THR A 139 0.75 22.87 3.58
C THR A 139 0.09 21.52 3.29
N PRO A 140 0.82 20.52 2.75
CA PRO A 140 0.24 19.22 2.44
C PRO A 140 -0.33 18.55 3.69
N ALA A 141 -1.52 17.97 3.56
CA ALA A 141 -2.18 17.30 4.68
C ALA A 141 -1.62 15.90 4.89
N CYS A 142 -1.45 15.51 6.15
CA CYS A 142 -1.10 14.15 6.55
C CYS A 142 -2.26 13.43 7.25
N ILE A 143 -3.27 14.18 7.71
CA ILE A 143 -4.52 13.63 8.23
C ILE A 143 -5.65 14.33 7.50
N ILE A 144 -6.46 13.57 6.76
CA ILE A 144 -7.58 14.06 5.96
C ILE A 144 -8.86 13.36 6.42
N GLY A 145 -9.86 14.15 6.84
CA GLY A 145 -11.23 13.70 7.07
C GLY A 145 -12.15 14.14 5.94
N LEU A 146 -12.80 13.20 5.25
CA LEU A 146 -13.57 13.47 4.03
C LEU A 146 -15.06 13.78 4.25
N ALA A 147 -15.57 13.60 5.47
CA ALA A 147 -16.99 13.83 5.76
C ALA A 147 -17.37 15.30 5.52
N THR A 148 -18.37 15.53 4.68
CA THR A 148 -18.90 16.86 4.31
C THR A 148 -19.84 17.46 5.36
N SER A 149 -20.30 16.64 6.31
CA SER A 149 -21.22 17.05 7.38
C SER A 149 -20.77 16.53 8.74
N GLY A 150 -21.06 17.32 9.78
CA GLY A 150 -20.59 17.07 11.14
C GLY A 150 -19.08 17.28 11.27
N ASN A 151 -18.48 16.59 12.25
CA ASN A 151 -17.03 16.60 12.44
C ASN A 151 -16.38 15.58 11.50
N ALA A 152 -15.52 16.06 10.61
CA ALA A 152 -14.66 15.23 9.79
C ALA A 152 -13.47 14.70 10.60
N ILE A 153 -12.99 15.51 11.55
CA ILE A 153 -11.93 15.16 12.49
C ILE A 153 -12.38 15.57 13.90
N GLU A 154 -12.29 14.67 14.85
CA GLU A 154 -12.66 14.93 16.24
C GLU A 154 -11.71 14.28 17.23
N THR A 155 -11.30 15.02 18.25
CA THR A 155 -10.61 14.49 19.44
C THR A 155 -11.50 14.58 20.67
N GLN A 156 -11.42 13.62 21.60
CA GLN A 156 -12.19 13.61 22.85
C GLN A 156 -11.41 13.07 24.05
N GLY A 157 -11.64 13.63 25.25
CA GLY A 157 -11.04 13.16 26.50
C GLY A 157 -9.51 13.39 26.54
N GLY A 158 -8.73 12.37 26.89
CA GLY A 158 -7.26 12.45 26.90
C GLY A 158 -6.59 12.34 25.51
N ALA A 159 -7.37 12.39 24.42
CA ALA A 159 -6.84 12.12 23.08
C ALA A 159 -5.96 13.25 22.52
N SER A 160 -4.99 12.90 21.68
CA SER A 160 -4.16 13.88 20.97
C SER A 160 -3.89 13.51 19.51
N ILE A 161 -3.75 14.54 18.68
CA ILE A 161 -3.22 14.44 17.31
C ILE A 161 -1.94 15.27 17.26
N ASN A 162 -0.84 14.67 16.80
CA ASN A 162 0.47 15.31 16.71
C ASN A 162 1.04 15.22 15.28
N ALA A 163 0.92 16.31 14.53
CA ALA A 163 1.27 16.44 13.12
C ALA A 163 2.09 17.73 12.84
N PRO A 164 3.19 17.99 13.58
CA PRO A 164 3.83 19.32 13.63
C PRO A 164 4.38 19.79 12.28
N ASP A 165 4.65 18.87 11.36
CA ASP A 165 5.27 19.15 10.06
C ASP A 165 4.26 19.18 8.90
N CYS A 166 2.98 18.97 9.17
CA CYS A 166 1.96 18.79 8.12
C CYS A 166 0.57 19.30 8.49
N ALA A 167 -0.32 19.38 7.50
CA ALA A 167 -1.67 19.83 7.74
C ALA A 167 -2.58 18.73 8.27
N VAL A 168 -3.50 19.12 9.15
CA VAL A 168 -4.66 18.34 9.55
C VAL A 168 -5.88 19.00 8.90
N ALA A 169 -6.51 18.30 7.96
CA ALA A 169 -7.52 18.88 7.07
C ALA A 169 -8.83 18.08 7.11
N GLY A 170 -9.93 18.72 7.50
CA GLY A 170 -11.28 18.18 7.36
C GLY A 170 -12.02 18.85 6.20
N VAL A 171 -12.79 18.09 5.42
CA VAL A 171 -13.78 18.66 4.50
C VAL A 171 -14.86 19.39 5.33
N GLY A 172 -15.47 18.69 6.28
CA GLY A 172 -16.37 19.27 7.29
C GLY A 172 -15.62 19.89 8.48
N SER A 173 -16.29 19.95 9.64
CA SER A 173 -15.72 20.59 10.82
C SER A 173 -14.55 19.81 11.43
N VAL A 174 -13.62 20.52 12.06
CA VAL A 174 -12.55 19.94 12.88
C VAL A 174 -12.78 20.34 14.34
N SER A 175 -12.94 19.36 15.22
CA SER A 175 -13.32 19.59 16.62
C SER A 175 -12.28 19.02 17.58
N ASN A 176 -11.73 19.89 18.42
CA ASN A 176 -10.88 19.51 19.54
C ASN A 176 -11.68 19.55 20.85
N LYS A 177 -12.00 18.37 21.38
CA LYS A 177 -12.52 18.16 22.74
C LYS A 177 -11.58 17.27 23.55
N GLY A 178 -10.37 17.04 23.02
CA GLY A 178 -9.32 16.23 23.58
C GLY A 178 -8.24 17.07 24.28
N GLN A 179 -7.08 16.45 24.51
CA GLN A 179 -5.92 17.12 25.09
C GLN A 179 -5.28 18.11 24.10
N SER A 180 -5.05 17.71 22.84
CA SER A 180 -4.48 18.61 21.84
C SER A 180 -4.66 18.17 20.39
N ILE A 181 -4.62 19.17 19.49
CA ILE A 181 -4.31 18.99 18.06
C ILE A 181 -3.11 19.88 17.74
N THR A 182 -1.98 19.26 17.44
CA THR A 182 -0.76 19.93 16.95
C THR A 182 -0.64 19.67 15.47
N ALA A 183 -0.52 20.72 14.66
CA ALA A 183 -0.42 20.64 13.21
C ALA A 183 0.45 21.78 12.66
N LYS A 184 1.09 21.63 11.51
CA LYS A 184 1.67 22.79 10.81
C LYS A 184 0.58 23.75 10.36
N ALA A 185 -0.50 23.19 9.79
CA ALA A 185 -1.71 23.93 9.46
C ALA A 185 -2.96 23.13 9.86
N LEU A 186 -3.97 23.81 10.38
CA LEU A 186 -5.28 23.22 10.67
C LEU A 186 -6.29 23.78 9.67
N VAL A 187 -6.97 22.91 8.92
CA VAL A 187 -7.90 23.32 7.87
C VAL A 187 -9.26 22.66 8.07
N SER A 188 -10.30 23.47 8.09
CA SER A 188 -11.70 23.06 7.98
C SER A 188 -12.26 23.64 6.68
N GLY A 189 -12.47 22.76 5.69
CA GLY A 189 -12.66 23.14 4.29
C GLY A 189 -13.99 23.87 4.03
N SER A 190 -15.08 23.30 4.54
CA SER A 190 -16.44 23.85 4.48
C SER A 190 -17.11 24.00 5.85
N GLY A 191 -16.42 23.62 6.94
CA GLY A 191 -16.97 23.63 8.30
C GLY A 191 -16.37 24.68 9.23
N SER A 192 -16.58 24.45 10.53
CA SER A 192 -15.99 25.25 11.61
C SER A 192 -14.71 24.58 12.15
N VAL A 193 -13.90 25.35 12.85
CA VAL A 193 -12.90 24.83 13.80
C VAL A 193 -13.42 25.07 15.20
N ILE A 194 -13.57 24.00 15.98
CA ILE A 194 -14.18 24.04 17.32
C ILE A 194 -13.13 23.58 18.33
N ASN A 195 -12.82 24.40 19.33
CA ASN A 195 -11.94 24.04 20.43
C ASN A 195 -12.70 24.14 21.75
N ASP A 196 -13.30 23.05 22.22
CA ASP A 196 -14.06 23.05 23.47
C ASP A 196 -13.16 22.87 24.70
N TYR A 197 -12.04 22.15 24.53
CA TYR A 197 -11.07 21.82 25.57
C TYR A 197 -9.68 21.59 24.97
N GLY A 198 -8.63 21.72 25.79
CA GLY A 198 -7.26 21.40 25.39
C GLY A 198 -6.58 22.48 24.55
N THR A 199 -5.57 22.07 23.77
CA THR A 199 -4.69 22.97 23.00
C THR A 199 -4.82 22.76 21.49
N ILE A 200 -4.98 23.84 20.73
CA ILE A 200 -4.68 23.83 19.29
C ILE A 200 -3.34 24.52 19.08
N ALA A 201 -2.35 23.79 18.59
CA ALA A 201 -1.03 24.30 18.25
C ALA A 201 -0.83 24.21 16.74
N ALA A 202 -0.98 25.34 16.04
CA ALA A 202 -0.73 25.41 14.60
C ALA A 202 -0.15 26.76 14.16
N ASP A 203 0.65 26.75 13.09
CA ASP A 203 1.18 27.98 12.50
C ASP A 203 0.10 28.73 11.73
N GLN A 204 -0.88 28.01 11.20
CA GLN A 204 -2.04 28.57 10.50
C GLN A 204 -3.30 27.76 10.80
N VAL A 205 -4.43 28.46 10.98
CA VAL A 205 -5.77 27.87 11.09
C VAL A 205 -6.68 28.48 10.05
N ARG A 206 -7.28 27.66 9.18
CA ARG A 206 -8.27 28.06 8.17
C ARG A 206 -9.62 27.39 8.44
N TYR A 207 -10.69 28.15 8.34
CA TYR A 207 -12.06 27.66 8.55
C TYR A 207 -13.05 28.42 7.67
N ALA A 208 -14.09 27.74 7.19
CA ALA A 208 -15.11 28.34 6.33
C ALA A 208 -16.24 29.01 7.12
N VAL A 209 -16.70 28.35 8.18
CA VAL A 209 -17.82 28.82 9.01
C VAL A 209 -17.24 29.54 10.22
N ASP A 210 -17.16 28.96 11.41
CA ASP A 210 -16.75 29.67 12.62
C ASP A 210 -15.48 29.09 13.26
N PHE A 211 -14.82 29.92 14.07
CA PHE A 211 -13.82 29.47 15.04
C PHE A 211 -14.41 29.64 16.45
N THR A 212 -14.69 28.53 17.12
CA THR A 212 -15.30 28.53 18.46
C THR A 212 -14.27 28.12 19.50
N ASN A 213 -14.12 28.91 20.54
CA ASN A 213 -13.22 28.64 21.66
C ASN A 213 -13.76 29.31 22.94
N PRO A 214 -13.81 28.61 24.09
CA PRO A 214 -14.21 29.20 25.36
C PRO A 214 -13.33 30.39 25.74
N SER A 215 -13.93 31.43 26.35
CA SER A 215 -13.22 32.66 26.74
C SER A 215 -12.07 32.42 27.73
N TRP A 216 -12.15 31.35 28.52
CA TRP A 216 -11.11 30.97 29.48
C TRP A 216 -9.93 30.24 28.84
N ASN A 217 -10.08 29.72 27.61
CA ASN A 217 -9.04 28.93 26.97
C ASN A 217 -8.14 29.81 26.08
N THR A 218 -6.90 30.03 26.51
CA THR A 218 -5.90 30.79 25.74
C THR A 218 -4.95 29.90 24.94
N ASN A 219 -5.10 28.58 24.99
CA ASN A 219 -4.23 27.61 24.32
C ASN A 219 -4.63 27.38 22.85
N VAL A 220 -4.74 28.47 22.10
CA VAL A 220 -5.06 28.46 20.67
C VAL A 220 -4.13 29.41 19.93
N PRO A 221 -3.93 29.26 18.61
CA PRO A 221 -3.08 30.16 17.85
C PRO A 221 -3.56 31.61 17.97
N ALA A 222 -2.66 32.58 17.88
CA ALA A 222 -3.03 34.00 17.93
C ALA A 222 -4.01 34.37 16.78
N ALA A 223 -4.75 35.48 16.95
CA ALA A 223 -5.85 35.83 16.04
C ALA A 223 -5.38 36.10 14.60
N ASP A 224 -4.16 36.59 14.42
CA ASP A 224 -3.48 36.80 13.14
C ASP A 224 -3.18 35.49 12.39
N LYS A 225 -3.06 34.37 13.10
CA LYS A 225 -2.86 33.03 12.51
C LYS A 225 -4.18 32.35 12.12
N ARG A 226 -5.32 32.98 12.42
CA ARG A 226 -6.67 32.45 12.20
C ARG A 226 -7.33 33.16 11.02
N VAL A 227 -7.62 32.43 9.96
CA VAL A 227 -8.16 32.97 8.72
C VAL A 227 -9.51 32.32 8.42
N ARG A 228 -10.57 33.13 8.34
CA ARG A 228 -11.89 32.68 7.87
C ARG A 228 -11.87 32.61 6.33
N GLN A 229 -11.55 31.44 5.80
CA GLN A 229 -11.45 31.18 4.36
C GLN A 229 -11.80 29.72 4.07
N ALA A 230 -12.82 29.52 3.23
CA ALA A 230 -13.14 28.19 2.71
C ALA A 230 -11.96 27.65 1.90
N THR A 231 -11.64 26.37 2.11
CA THR A 231 -10.50 25.71 1.47
C THR A 231 -10.98 24.39 0.85
N SER A 232 -10.68 24.15 -0.42
CA SER A 232 -11.01 22.87 -1.03
C SER A 232 -10.17 21.76 -0.41
N VAL A 233 -10.82 20.74 0.16
CA VAL A 233 -10.17 19.52 0.65
C VAL A 233 -10.77 18.38 -0.15
N THR A 234 -9.91 17.61 -0.82
CA THR A 234 -10.30 16.48 -1.66
C THR A 234 -9.46 15.26 -1.31
N ASP A 235 -9.97 14.09 -1.64
CA ASP A 235 -9.20 12.85 -1.55
C ASP A 235 -8.15 12.81 -2.67
N PRO A 236 -6.83 12.85 -2.35
CA PRO A 236 -5.78 12.82 -3.35
C PRO A 236 -5.65 11.45 -4.06
N LEU A 237 -6.25 10.38 -3.52
CA LEU A 237 -6.13 9.01 -4.03
C LEU A 237 -7.42 8.48 -4.69
N ALA A 238 -8.47 9.30 -4.78
CA ALA A 238 -9.78 8.87 -5.29
C ALA A 238 -9.72 8.25 -6.71
N ASN A 239 -8.86 8.78 -7.58
CA ASN A 239 -8.73 8.38 -8.98
C ASN A 239 -7.39 7.69 -9.29
N ASP A 240 -6.71 7.14 -8.29
CA ASP A 240 -5.45 6.43 -8.52
C ASP A 240 -5.71 5.11 -9.29
N ALA A 241 -5.19 5.04 -10.52
CA ALA A 241 -5.37 3.88 -11.39
C ALA A 241 -4.69 2.62 -10.84
N THR A 242 -3.56 2.77 -10.15
CA THR A 242 -2.82 1.64 -9.57
C THR A 242 -3.62 0.99 -8.44
N LEU A 243 -4.26 1.80 -7.60
CA LEU A 243 -5.20 1.32 -6.58
C LEU A 243 -6.44 0.69 -7.22
N GLY A 244 -6.97 1.27 -8.29
CA GLY A 244 -8.06 0.69 -9.07
C GLY A 244 -7.74 -0.73 -9.55
N ASP A 245 -6.59 -0.92 -10.20
CA ASP A 245 -6.12 -2.22 -10.67
C ASP A 245 -5.89 -3.21 -9.52
N ALA A 246 -5.36 -2.73 -8.39
CA ALA A 246 -5.13 -3.56 -7.22
C ALA A 246 -6.44 -4.05 -6.58
N ARG A 247 -7.46 -3.19 -6.51
CA ARG A 247 -8.81 -3.52 -6.00
C ARG A 247 -9.53 -4.52 -6.88
N ASN A 248 -9.32 -4.51 -8.19
CA ASN A 248 -9.90 -5.49 -9.13
C ASN A 248 -9.47 -6.94 -8.84
N LEU A 249 -8.38 -7.14 -8.08
CA LEU A 249 -7.92 -8.46 -7.66
C LEU A 249 -8.58 -8.96 -6.36
N LEU A 250 -9.41 -8.16 -5.69
CA LEU A 250 -10.12 -8.59 -4.49
C LEU A 250 -10.99 -9.82 -4.77
N GLY A 251 -10.81 -10.87 -3.98
CA GLY A 251 -11.52 -12.14 -4.14
C GLY A 251 -10.93 -13.08 -5.20
N THR A 252 -9.88 -12.68 -5.91
CA THR A 252 -9.11 -13.60 -6.76
C THR A 252 -8.24 -14.52 -5.90
N TYR A 253 -8.01 -15.74 -6.40
CA TYR A 253 -7.12 -16.71 -5.80
C TYR A 253 -6.68 -17.72 -6.86
N ARG A 254 -5.62 -18.47 -6.59
CA ARG A 254 -5.14 -19.59 -7.40
C ARG A 254 -5.61 -20.89 -6.78
N ASN A 255 -6.26 -21.73 -7.58
CA ASN A 255 -6.65 -23.07 -7.13
C ASN A 255 -5.39 -23.94 -6.90
N PRO A 256 -5.31 -24.66 -5.78
CA PRO A 256 -4.30 -25.70 -5.59
C PRO A 256 -4.48 -26.83 -6.60
N ARG A 257 -3.39 -27.50 -6.94
CA ARG A 257 -3.44 -28.78 -7.64
C ARG A 257 -4.13 -29.82 -6.76
N ALA A 258 -5.19 -30.43 -7.28
CA ALA A 258 -5.93 -31.44 -6.53
C ALA A 258 -5.14 -32.77 -6.46
N PRO A 259 -4.87 -33.32 -5.27
CA PRO A 259 -4.23 -34.62 -5.16
C PRO A 259 -5.21 -35.71 -5.60
N THR A 260 -4.79 -36.53 -6.56
CA THR A 260 -5.56 -37.69 -7.03
C THR A 260 -5.08 -38.97 -6.36
N ASN A 261 -5.86 -40.06 -6.44
CA ASN A 261 -5.36 -41.37 -6.00
C ASN A 261 -4.31 -41.89 -6.99
N PRO A 262 -3.23 -42.56 -6.51
CA PRO A 262 -2.31 -43.25 -7.39
C PRO A 262 -3.00 -44.42 -8.12
N VAL A 263 -2.48 -44.80 -9.28
CA VAL A 263 -2.87 -46.05 -9.92
C VAL A 263 -2.12 -47.20 -9.26
N THR A 264 -2.86 -48.09 -8.58
CA THR A 264 -2.33 -49.32 -7.96
C THR A 264 -3.08 -50.54 -8.50
N PRO A 265 -2.47 -51.36 -9.39
CA PRO A 265 -3.14 -52.53 -9.95
C PRO A 265 -3.59 -53.50 -8.87
N GLY A 266 -4.82 -54.02 -8.99
CA GLY A 266 -5.29 -55.14 -8.17
C GLY A 266 -4.63 -56.46 -8.59
N GLY A 267 -4.74 -57.49 -7.74
CA GLY A 267 -4.24 -58.85 -8.04
C GLY A 267 -2.80 -59.14 -7.58
N GLY A 268 -2.19 -58.24 -6.79
CA GLY A 268 -0.95 -58.52 -6.07
C GLY A 268 -1.11 -59.58 -4.97
N ALA A 269 0.00 -60.07 -4.43
CA ALA A 269 -0.02 -60.94 -3.24
C ALA A 269 -0.06 -60.10 -1.96
N ALA A 270 -0.64 -60.65 -0.89
CA ALA A 270 -0.55 -60.08 0.46
C ALA A 270 0.87 -60.30 1.04
N TRP A 271 1.52 -59.21 1.43
CA TRP A 271 2.86 -59.22 2.01
C TRP A 271 2.72 -59.04 3.52
N SER A 272 3.15 -60.05 4.28
CA SER A 272 3.22 -59.98 5.74
C SER A 272 4.64 -60.28 6.20
N PHE A 273 5.33 -59.29 6.74
CA PHE A 273 6.64 -59.43 7.36
C PHE A 273 6.45 -59.68 8.85
N SER A 274 6.70 -60.91 9.29
CA SER A 274 6.54 -61.31 10.69
C SER A 274 7.48 -62.48 11.05
N SER A 275 7.36 -63.03 12.26
CA SER A 275 8.03 -64.29 12.64
C SER A 275 7.63 -65.47 11.75
N THR A 276 6.45 -65.41 11.14
CA THR A 276 5.90 -66.37 10.18
C THR A 276 5.51 -65.62 8.90
N PRO A 277 6.48 -65.21 8.07
CA PRO A 277 6.24 -64.35 6.93
C PRO A 277 5.35 -65.02 5.87
N SER A 278 4.65 -64.23 5.07
CA SER A 278 3.85 -64.77 3.95
C SER A 278 4.76 -65.40 2.89
N PRO A 279 4.26 -66.33 2.05
CA PRO A 279 5.07 -66.94 0.98
C PRO A 279 5.74 -65.91 0.05
N ALA A 280 5.10 -64.76 -0.16
CA ALA A 280 5.62 -63.68 -1.01
C ALA A 280 6.79 -62.89 -0.38
N THR A 281 7.06 -63.05 0.92
CA THR A 281 8.09 -62.29 1.67
C THR A 281 9.11 -63.18 2.38
N ALA A 282 8.88 -64.49 2.46
CA ALA A 282 9.74 -65.45 3.14
C ALA A 282 11.18 -65.43 2.62
N ASP A 283 11.36 -65.32 1.30
CA ASP A 283 12.69 -65.32 0.66
C ASP A 283 13.50 -64.04 0.92
N PHE A 284 12.87 -62.96 1.41
CA PHE A 284 13.57 -61.73 1.77
C PHE A 284 14.17 -61.75 3.18
N ARG A 285 13.84 -62.78 3.97
CA ARG A 285 14.29 -62.90 5.37
C ARG A 285 15.78 -63.20 5.44
N GLN A 286 16.49 -62.43 6.25
CA GLN A 286 17.93 -62.61 6.48
C GLN A 286 18.14 -63.68 7.56
N GLY A 287 18.23 -64.95 7.15
CA GLY A 287 18.35 -66.09 8.07
C GLY A 287 17.15 -66.20 9.02
N GLN A 288 17.38 -66.65 10.26
CA GLN A 288 16.35 -66.74 11.30
C GLN A 288 16.24 -65.45 12.13
N THR A 289 16.40 -64.28 11.51
CA THR A 289 16.33 -62.97 12.20
C THR A 289 15.01 -62.24 11.95
N SER A 290 14.81 -61.11 12.61
CA SER A 290 13.70 -60.17 12.36
C SER A 290 14.03 -59.14 11.27
N ASN A 291 15.04 -59.40 10.44
CA ASN A 291 15.50 -58.50 9.38
C ASN A 291 15.11 -59.05 8.00
N PHE A 292 14.54 -58.19 7.17
CA PHE A 292 14.16 -58.48 5.79
C PHE A 292 14.77 -57.45 4.84
N SER A 293 15.31 -57.93 3.72
CA SER A 293 15.89 -57.08 2.68
C SER A 293 15.21 -57.41 1.35
N VAL A 294 14.41 -56.47 0.85
CA VAL A 294 13.74 -56.57 -0.45
C VAL A 294 14.67 -55.96 -1.50
N PRO A 295 15.11 -56.72 -2.52
CA PRO A 295 16.00 -56.21 -3.55
C PRO A 295 15.32 -55.14 -4.42
N ALA A 296 16.09 -54.49 -5.29
CA ALA A 296 15.54 -53.51 -6.21
C ALA A 296 14.66 -54.21 -7.24
N GLY A 297 13.44 -53.72 -7.44
CA GLY A 297 12.49 -54.36 -8.34
C GLY A 297 11.18 -53.62 -8.47
N ARG A 298 10.27 -54.19 -9.28
CA ARG A 298 8.90 -53.71 -9.44
C ARG A 298 7.97 -54.64 -8.70
N TYR A 299 7.23 -54.12 -7.73
CA TYR A 299 6.41 -54.92 -6.81
C TYR A 299 4.96 -54.44 -6.83
N THR A 300 4.05 -55.33 -7.22
CA THR A 300 2.60 -55.14 -7.08
C THR A 300 2.12 -55.91 -5.87
N ILE A 301 1.78 -55.17 -4.82
CA ILE A 301 1.39 -55.69 -3.52
C ILE A 301 -0.08 -55.40 -3.30
N ASP A 302 -0.80 -56.37 -2.77
CA ASP A 302 -2.20 -56.20 -2.43
C ASP A 302 -2.35 -55.51 -1.07
N THR A 303 -1.87 -56.13 0.01
CA THR A 303 -1.72 -55.51 1.35
C THR A 303 -0.28 -55.63 1.82
N LEU A 304 0.23 -54.62 2.53
CA LEU A 304 1.55 -54.64 3.17
C LEU A 304 1.41 -54.52 4.68
N ASP A 305 1.68 -55.60 5.39
CA ASP A 305 1.66 -55.66 6.84
C ASP A 305 3.06 -55.99 7.38
N ILE A 306 3.55 -55.19 8.33
CA ILE A 306 4.83 -55.38 8.99
C ILE A 306 4.55 -55.51 10.48
N ALA A 307 4.70 -56.72 11.03
CA ALA A 307 4.50 -56.97 12.45
C ALA A 307 5.48 -56.16 13.31
N GLY A 308 5.17 -56.01 14.60
CA GLY A 308 5.99 -55.24 15.54
C GLY A 308 7.40 -55.81 15.73
N GLY A 309 8.39 -54.93 15.92
CA GLY A 309 9.79 -55.32 16.14
C GLY A 309 10.51 -55.88 14.92
N ILE A 310 9.94 -55.74 13.71
CA ILE A 310 10.53 -56.21 12.45
C ILE A 310 11.30 -55.08 11.76
N ARG A 311 12.45 -55.41 11.17
CA ARG A 311 13.20 -54.50 10.30
C ARG A 311 13.00 -54.89 8.84
N VAL A 312 12.52 -53.96 8.01
CA VAL A 312 12.35 -54.17 6.57
C VAL A 312 13.06 -53.07 5.80
N THR A 313 13.87 -53.44 4.82
CA THR A 313 14.55 -52.49 3.93
C THR A 313 14.24 -52.83 2.47
N PHE A 314 13.63 -51.90 1.75
CA PHE A 314 13.51 -51.96 0.29
C PHE A 314 14.71 -51.27 -0.33
N ALA A 315 15.40 -51.95 -1.24
CA ALA A 315 16.61 -51.41 -1.87
C ALA A 315 16.30 -50.20 -2.78
N PRO A 316 17.26 -49.27 -2.95
CA PRO A 316 17.15 -48.18 -3.93
C PRO A 316 16.85 -48.68 -5.35
N GLY A 317 16.10 -47.89 -6.12
CA GLY A 317 15.61 -48.23 -7.46
C GLY A 317 14.28 -49.01 -7.48
N SER A 318 13.62 -49.17 -6.33
CA SER A 318 12.37 -49.93 -6.24
C SER A 318 11.15 -49.14 -6.75
N VAL A 319 10.23 -49.84 -7.41
CA VAL A 319 8.90 -49.33 -7.74
C VAL A 319 7.86 -50.20 -7.05
N VAL A 320 7.23 -49.68 -6.01
CA VAL A 320 6.28 -50.43 -5.18
C VAL A 320 4.90 -49.82 -5.30
N THR A 321 3.92 -50.64 -5.64
CA THR A 321 2.50 -50.27 -5.63
C THR A 321 1.75 -51.14 -4.63
N VAL A 322 0.99 -50.54 -3.71
CA VAL A 322 0.19 -51.23 -2.69
C VAL A 322 -1.28 -50.86 -2.85
N ALA A 323 -2.16 -51.84 -3.08
CA ALA A 323 -3.56 -51.57 -3.42
C ALA A 323 -4.49 -51.33 -2.23
N ARG A 324 -4.29 -52.04 -1.11
CA ARG A 324 -5.21 -52.11 0.05
C ARG A 324 -4.53 -51.84 1.39
N GLY A 325 -3.61 -50.89 1.40
CA GLY A 325 -3.07 -50.27 2.60
C GLY A 325 -1.73 -50.82 3.07
N VAL A 326 -1.04 -49.98 3.85
CA VAL A 326 0.21 -50.30 4.54
C VAL A 326 0.03 -50.12 6.04
N THR A 327 0.33 -51.18 6.80
CA THR A 327 0.29 -51.17 8.27
C THR A 327 1.65 -51.58 8.82
N ILE A 328 2.19 -50.77 9.72
CA ILE A 328 3.47 -51.04 10.37
C ILE A 328 3.25 -51.10 11.88
N GLY A 329 3.67 -52.22 12.48
CA GLY A 329 3.57 -52.49 13.90
C GLY A 329 4.58 -51.67 14.73
N GLY A 330 4.30 -51.57 16.03
CA GLY A 330 5.16 -50.83 16.95
C GLY A 330 6.56 -51.44 17.11
N GLY A 331 7.57 -50.60 17.28
CA GLY A 331 8.97 -51.04 17.44
C GLY A 331 9.66 -51.50 16.14
N SER A 332 8.96 -51.45 15.01
CA SER A 332 9.50 -51.84 13.70
C SER A 332 10.35 -50.72 13.09
N THR A 333 11.32 -51.08 12.27
CA THR A 333 12.15 -50.12 11.52
C THR A 333 11.99 -50.40 10.04
N VAL A 334 11.32 -49.50 9.31
CA VAL A 334 11.05 -49.68 7.89
C VAL A 334 11.73 -48.59 7.08
N THR A 335 12.54 -49.02 6.12
CA THR A 335 13.24 -48.14 5.17
C THR A 335 12.80 -48.50 3.76
N PHE A 336 12.07 -47.60 3.14
CA PHE A 336 11.83 -47.58 1.71
C PHE A 336 12.99 -46.81 1.07
N GLY A 337 13.92 -47.48 0.37
CA GLY A 337 15.05 -46.82 -0.29
C GLY A 337 14.62 -45.85 -1.40
N ASP A 338 15.56 -45.25 -2.13
CA ASP A 338 15.21 -44.34 -3.22
C ASP A 338 14.32 -45.03 -4.26
N GLY A 339 13.22 -44.42 -4.71
CA GLY A 339 12.28 -45.12 -5.59
C GLY A 339 10.92 -44.46 -5.78
N THR A 340 9.97 -45.24 -6.27
CA THR A 340 8.58 -44.82 -6.49
C THR A 340 7.65 -45.66 -5.66
N TYR A 341 6.94 -45.03 -4.72
CA TYR A 341 6.04 -45.69 -3.78
C TYR A 341 4.62 -45.17 -3.96
N ARG A 342 3.71 -46.04 -4.39
CA ARG A 342 2.31 -45.71 -4.63
C ARG A 342 1.41 -46.56 -3.75
N ILE A 343 0.64 -45.94 -2.88
CA ILE A 343 -0.10 -46.63 -1.82
C ILE A 343 -1.55 -46.18 -1.85
N ASN A 344 -2.48 -47.11 -1.98
CA ASN A 344 -3.92 -46.89 -1.78
C ASN A 344 -4.40 -47.68 -0.55
N GLY A 345 -5.55 -47.29 0.01
CA GLY A 345 -6.18 -48.01 1.12
C GLY A 345 -5.65 -47.63 2.51
N GLY A 346 -4.97 -46.50 2.65
CA GLY A 346 -4.44 -45.98 3.91
C GLY A 346 -2.97 -46.34 4.18
N PHE A 347 -2.40 -45.64 5.16
CA PHE A 347 -1.00 -45.78 5.56
C PHE A 347 -0.84 -45.50 7.06
N SER A 348 -0.15 -46.39 7.77
CA SER A 348 0.24 -46.20 9.18
C SER A 348 1.71 -46.52 9.38
N SER A 349 2.49 -45.56 9.87
CA SER A 349 3.93 -45.72 10.14
C SER A 349 4.25 -46.49 11.44
N GLY A 350 3.24 -46.90 12.21
CA GLY A 350 3.44 -47.46 13.55
C GLY A 350 3.98 -46.43 14.54
N SER A 351 4.63 -46.89 15.63
CA SER A 351 5.12 -46.00 16.71
C SER A 351 6.55 -45.50 16.55
N SER A 352 7.38 -46.19 15.75
CA SER A 352 8.80 -45.85 15.59
C SER A 352 9.06 -44.91 14.41
N GLY A 353 8.13 -44.84 13.45
CA GLY A 353 8.25 -44.07 12.23
C GLY A 353 8.93 -44.82 11.09
N VAL A 354 8.95 -44.20 9.92
CA VAL A 354 9.48 -44.77 8.67
C VAL A 354 10.43 -43.82 7.95
N THR A 355 11.31 -44.39 7.14
CA THR A 355 12.14 -43.60 6.22
C THR A 355 11.80 -43.96 4.78
N PHE A 356 11.43 -42.98 3.98
CA PHE A 356 11.47 -43.03 2.52
C PHE A 356 12.74 -42.30 2.05
N GLY A 357 13.48 -42.90 1.13
CA GLY A 357 14.58 -42.28 0.42
C GLY A 357 14.09 -41.22 -0.57
N ASN A 358 14.96 -40.87 -1.50
CA ASN A 358 14.63 -39.92 -2.56
C ASN A 358 13.71 -40.56 -3.61
N GLY A 359 12.75 -39.82 -4.12
CA GLY A 359 11.86 -40.23 -5.19
C GLY A 359 10.39 -39.87 -4.91
N GLU A 360 9.49 -40.53 -5.63
CA GLU A 360 8.06 -40.22 -5.56
C GLU A 360 7.40 -41.02 -4.43
N LEU A 361 6.69 -40.31 -3.54
CA LEU A 361 5.73 -40.92 -2.62
C LEU A 361 4.33 -40.42 -2.97
N HIS A 362 3.45 -41.36 -3.32
CA HIS A 362 2.06 -41.06 -3.64
C HIS A 362 1.13 -41.95 -2.81
N ILE A 363 0.46 -41.36 -1.83
CA ILE A 363 -0.53 -42.03 -0.98
C ILE A 363 -1.93 -41.53 -1.37
N GLY A 364 -2.82 -42.44 -1.71
CA GLY A 364 -4.21 -42.14 -2.03
C GLY A 364 -5.08 -41.94 -0.79
N GLN A 365 -6.38 -42.11 -0.99
CA GLN A 365 -7.39 -42.02 0.07
C GLN A 365 -7.29 -43.18 1.08
N GLY A 366 -7.81 -42.91 2.28
CA GLY A 366 -7.76 -43.79 3.44
C GLY A 366 -7.28 -43.00 4.67
N ASN A 367 -7.12 -43.69 5.79
CA ASN A 367 -6.51 -43.07 6.98
C ASN A 367 -4.98 -43.04 6.78
N VAL A 368 -4.39 -41.85 6.82
CA VAL A 368 -2.94 -41.66 6.69
C VAL A 368 -2.41 -41.06 7.99
N SER A 369 -1.62 -41.84 8.72
CA SER A 369 -1.00 -41.41 9.97
C SER A 369 0.50 -41.67 9.97
N PHE A 370 1.24 -40.64 10.41
CA PHE A 370 2.65 -40.75 10.71
C PHE A 370 2.83 -40.49 12.21
N ALA A 371 3.28 -41.51 12.93
CA ALA A 371 3.71 -41.44 14.32
C ALA A 371 5.19 -41.83 14.44
N GLY A 372 5.82 -41.46 15.57
CA GLY A 372 7.26 -41.58 15.74
C GLY A 372 8.03 -40.57 14.88
N THR A 373 9.27 -40.92 14.51
CA THR A 373 10.14 -40.05 13.70
C THR A 373 10.17 -40.53 12.26
N ASN A 374 9.68 -39.69 11.34
CA ASN A 374 9.52 -40.03 9.94
C ASN A 374 10.35 -39.11 9.05
N ARG A 375 10.91 -39.68 8.00
CA ARG A 375 11.66 -38.95 6.97
C ARG A 375 11.21 -39.39 5.59
N ILE A 376 10.99 -38.43 4.71
CA ILE A 376 10.85 -38.62 3.27
C ILE A 376 11.95 -37.80 2.62
N GLY A 377 12.72 -38.42 1.72
CA GLY A 377 13.78 -37.74 0.99
C GLY A 377 13.26 -36.70 0.00
N ASP A 378 14.13 -36.29 -0.91
CA ASP A 378 13.78 -35.37 -1.98
C ASP A 378 12.92 -36.06 -3.04
N GLY A 379 11.91 -35.36 -3.55
CA GLY A 379 11.00 -35.83 -4.59
C GLY A 379 9.56 -35.40 -4.33
N ASN A 380 8.69 -35.63 -5.31
CA ASN A 380 7.30 -35.23 -5.20
C ASN A 380 6.57 -36.11 -4.17
N VAL A 381 5.86 -35.47 -3.25
CA VAL A 381 5.00 -36.12 -2.26
C VAL A 381 3.56 -35.71 -2.51
N THR A 382 2.70 -36.71 -2.73
CA THR A 382 1.25 -36.51 -2.88
C THR A 382 0.53 -37.37 -1.86
N ILE A 383 -0.28 -36.78 -0.99
CA ILE A 383 -1.15 -37.48 -0.06
C ILE A 383 -2.58 -36.97 -0.30
N ALA A 384 -3.41 -37.79 -0.94
CA ALA A 384 -4.79 -37.43 -1.28
C ALA A 384 -5.72 -37.38 -0.05
N ALA A 385 -5.38 -38.11 1.01
CA ALA A 385 -6.07 -38.02 2.30
C ALA A 385 -5.58 -36.82 3.14
N PRO A 386 -6.35 -36.37 4.15
CA PRO A 386 -5.84 -35.46 5.16
C PRO A 386 -4.66 -36.10 5.93
N LEU A 387 -3.52 -35.41 5.94
CA LEU A 387 -2.36 -35.78 6.76
C LEU A 387 -2.64 -35.39 8.22
N SER A 388 -2.46 -36.33 9.15
CA SER A 388 -2.58 -36.08 10.59
C SER A 388 -1.31 -36.50 11.34
N LEU A 389 -0.73 -35.56 12.10
CA LEU A 389 0.40 -35.77 13.01
C LEU A 389 -0.03 -35.45 14.44
N GLY A 390 0.26 -36.36 15.38
CA GLY A 390 -0.10 -36.23 16.78
C GLY A 390 0.87 -36.96 17.70
N GLY A 391 0.81 -36.67 19.00
CA GLY A 391 1.58 -37.39 20.03
C GLY A 391 3.10 -37.22 19.92
N GLY A 392 3.58 -36.02 19.57
CA GLY A 392 5.00 -35.71 19.42
C GLY A 392 5.65 -36.27 18.15
N ALA A 393 4.85 -36.60 17.13
CA ALA A 393 5.35 -37.14 15.87
C ALA A 393 6.20 -36.13 15.11
N THR A 394 7.23 -36.61 14.42
CA THR A 394 8.05 -35.79 13.51
C THR A 394 7.93 -36.32 12.10
N LEU A 395 7.73 -35.42 11.14
CA LEU A 395 7.76 -35.73 9.71
C LEU A 395 8.62 -34.69 9.00
N ALA A 396 9.75 -35.13 8.45
CA ALA A 396 10.60 -34.32 7.60
C ALA A 396 10.47 -34.78 6.15
N ILE A 397 10.11 -33.88 5.25
CA ILE A 397 10.00 -34.10 3.82
C ILE A 397 11.04 -33.23 3.12
N GLY A 398 11.82 -33.84 2.22
CA GLY A 398 12.85 -33.15 1.43
C GLY A 398 12.28 -32.14 0.42
N ALA A 399 13.11 -31.68 -0.49
CA ALA A 399 12.69 -30.79 -1.58
C ALA A 399 11.81 -31.53 -2.60
N GLY A 400 10.82 -30.85 -3.17
CA GLY A 400 9.89 -31.42 -4.14
C GLY A 400 8.51 -30.78 -4.08
N ASN A 401 7.61 -31.14 -5.00
CA ASN A 401 6.23 -30.67 -4.88
C ASN A 401 5.51 -31.45 -3.79
N HIS A 402 4.77 -30.74 -2.94
CA HIS A 402 4.02 -31.30 -1.83
C HIS A 402 2.52 -31.04 -2.04
N LEU A 403 1.74 -32.10 -2.23
CA LEU A 403 0.29 -32.01 -2.47
C LEU A 403 -0.44 -32.77 -1.36
N PHE A 404 -1.34 -32.10 -0.65
CA PHE A 404 -2.09 -32.69 0.47
C PHE A 404 -3.60 -32.46 0.36
N GLY A 405 -4.40 -33.45 0.76
CA GLY A 405 -5.85 -33.31 0.91
C GLY A 405 -6.26 -32.37 2.04
N GLY A 406 -5.36 -32.19 3.03
CA GLY A 406 -5.48 -31.37 4.23
C GLY A 406 -4.30 -31.68 5.15
N ILE A 407 -3.99 -30.79 6.10
CA ILE A 407 -2.88 -30.99 7.04
C ILE A 407 -3.36 -30.66 8.45
N SER A 408 -3.18 -31.58 9.39
CA SER A 408 -3.41 -31.37 10.82
C SER A 408 -2.18 -31.79 11.61
N VAL A 409 -1.56 -30.86 12.33
CA VAL A 409 -0.39 -31.12 13.18
C VAL A 409 -0.69 -30.67 14.59
N GLY A 410 -0.73 -31.59 15.55
CA GLY A 410 -1.08 -31.31 16.94
C GLY A 410 -0.25 -32.10 17.95
N GLY A 411 -0.49 -31.84 19.24
CA GLY A 411 0.11 -32.61 20.34
C GLY A 411 1.65 -32.55 20.37
N GLY A 412 2.23 -31.37 20.14
CA GLY A 412 3.68 -31.17 20.11
C GLY A 412 4.39 -31.79 18.90
N SER A 413 3.65 -32.02 17.80
CA SER A 413 4.19 -32.64 16.59
C SER A 413 4.73 -31.59 15.63
N TRP A 414 5.53 -32.03 14.66
CA TRP A 414 6.19 -31.14 13.73
C TRP A 414 6.33 -31.72 12.33
N LEU A 415 6.03 -30.86 11.35
CA LEU A 415 6.17 -31.10 9.92
C LEU A 415 7.19 -30.12 9.35
N THR A 416 8.22 -30.64 8.68
CA THR A 416 9.15 -29.83 7.90
C THR A 416 9.08 -30.24 6.44
N LEU A 417 8.98 -29.27 5.55
CA LEU A 417 8.94 -29.44 4.10
C LEU A 417 10.12 -28.68 3.50
N GLY A 418 10.84 -29.31 2.58
CA GLY A 418 11.91 -28.67 1.83
C GLY A 418 11.38 -27.61 0.84
N ASN A 419 12.25 -27.17 -0.06
CA ASN A 419 11.84 -26.25 -1.11
C ASN A 419 10.94 -26.95 -2.14
N GLY A 420 9.88 -26.27 -2.55
CA GLY A 420 8.94 -26.72 -3.57
C GLY A 420 7.52 -26.25 -3.28
N ALA A 421 6.64 -26.37 -4.27
CA ALA A 421 5.26 -25.89 -4.14
C ALA A 421 4.47 -26.74 -3.13
N LEU A 422 3.70 -26.08 -2.28
CA LEU A 422 2.77 -26.66 -1.32
C LEU A 422 1.33 -26.38 -1.78
N ASP A 423 0.65 -27.42 -2.26
CA ASP A 423 -0.76 -27.39 -2.62
C ASP A 423 -1.58 -28.12 -1.56
N VAL A 424 -2.59 -27.46 -0.98
CA VAL A 424 -3.50 -28.07 -0.01
C VAL A 424 -4.95 -27.81 -0.41
N THR A 425 -5.71 -28.86 -0.70
CA THR A 425 -7.14 -28.76 -1.07
C THR A 425 -8.10 -28.75 0.12
N GLY A 426 -7.57 -28.73 1.34
CA GLY A 426 -8.32 -28.64 2.58
C GLY A 426 -7.70 -27.61 3.54
N ALA A 427 -8.02 -27.72 4.82
CA ALA A 427 -7.46 -26.84 5.84
C ALA A 427 -6.02 -27.23 6.22
N ILE A 428 -5.24 -26.22 6.62
CA ILE A 428 -4.04 -26.39 7.46
C ILE A 428 -4.41 -26.04 8.89
N THR A 429 -4.33 -27.00 9.80
CA THR A 429 -4.58 -26.80 11.24
C THR A 429 -3.31 -27.13 12.03
N VAL A 430 -2.89 -26.19 12.88
CA VAL A 430 -1.73 -26.37 13.76
C VAL A 430 -2.16 -26.18 15.21
N GLY A 431 -2.07 -27.26 15.98
CA GLY A 431 -2.36 -27.30 17.41
C GLY A 431 -1.26 -26.65 18.26
N GLY A 432 -1.49 -26.62 19.57
CA GLY A 432 -0.52 -26.06 20.51
C GLY A 432 0.82 -26.78 20.48
N ASP A 433 1.88 -25.99 20.66
CA ASP A 433 3.29 -26.39 20.65
C ASP A 433 3.71 -27.20 19.41
N SER A 434 2.91 -27.14 18.35
CA SER A 434 3.10 -27.87 17.10
C SER A 434 3.58 -26.91 16.02
N SER A 435 4.30 -27.42 15.04
CA SER A 435 4.93 -26.56 14.02
C SER A 435 4.87 -27.15 12.62
N ILE A 436 4.62 -26.27 11.65
CA ILE A 436 4.84 -26.54 10.23
C ILE A 436 5.88 -25.53 9.73
N ILE A 437 6.96 -26.03 9.13
CA ILE A 437 7.97 -25.21 8.47
C ILE A 437 8.05 -25.65 7.01
N ALA A 438 7.61 -24.78 6.10
CA ALA A 438 7.71 -24.98 4.67
C ALA A 438 8.86 -24.13 4.10
N GLY A 439 9.67 -24.74 3.25
CA GLY A 439 10.73 -24.06 2.50
C GLY A 439 10.19 -23.05 1.48
N ALA A 440 11.07 -22.57 0.60
CA ALA A 440 10.68 -21.67 -0.47
C ALA A 440 9.87 -22.41 -1.55
N GLY A 441 8.83 -21.77 -2.07
CA GLY A 441 7.93 -22.34 -3.08
C GLY A 441 6.52 -21.76 -3.00
N ASP A 442 5.75 -21.92 -4.07
CA ASP A 442 4.36 -21.45 -4.10
C ASP A 442 3.52 -22.20 -3.06
N VAL A 443 2.75 -21.48 -2.25
CA VAL A 443 1.76 -22.01 -1.32
C VAL A 443 0.37 -21.67 -1.82
N THR A 444 -0.40 -22.70 -2.20
CA THR A 444 -1.80 -22.53 -2.64
C THR A 444 -2.74 -23.39 -1.80
N LEU A 445 -3.74 -22.76 -1.21
CA LEU A 445 -4.66 -23.36 -0.24
C LEU A 445 -6.10 -23.16 -0.70
N ALA A 446 -6.93 -24.19 -0.58
CA ALA A 446 -8.37 -24.08 -0.80
C ALA A 446 -9.17 -24.77 0.29
N ASN A 447 -9.88 -23.99 1.10
CA ASN A 447 -10.95 -24.44 1.99
C ASN A 447 -12.12 -23.45 1.91
N PRO A 448 -12.84 -23.40 0.77
CA PRO A 448 -13.85 -22.38 0.50
C PRO A 448 -14.94 -22.38 1.57
N GLY A 449 -15.26 -21.20 2.11
CA GLY A 449 -16.26 -21.02 3.16
C GLY A 449 -15.81 -21.45 4.57
N GLY A 450 -14.56 -21.91 4.72
CA GLY A 450 -13.95 -22.25 6.00
C GLY A 450 -12.63 -21.52 6.23
N ARG A 451 -11.82 -22.05 7.17
CA ARG A 451 -10.47 -21.57 7.49
C ARG A 451 -9.46 -22.30 6.61
N ALA A 452 -8.76 -21.58 5.74
CA ALA A 452 -7.63 -22.14 5.00
C ALA A 452 -6.44 -22.43 5.93
N ILE A 453 -6.22 -21.54 6.92
CA ILE A 453 -5.23 -21.70 7.98
C ILE A 453 -5.90 -21.47 9.33
N ASP A 454 -5.69 -22.38 10.26
CA ASP A 454 -6.15 -22.28 11.65
C ASP A 454 -5.01 -22.64 12.63
N LEU A 455 -4.48 -21.63 13.32
CA LEU A 455 -3.44 -21.81 14.33
C LEU A 455 -4.02 -21.68 15.73
N SER A 456 -3.95 -22.75 16.50
CA SER A 456 -4.22 -22.74 17.94
C SER A 456 -3.10 -22.00 18.70
N GLY A 457 -3.32 -21.71 19.99
CA GLY A 457 -2.31 -21.02 20.78
C GLY A 457 -0.98 -21.77 20.82
N SER A 458 0.14 -21.05 20.68
CA SER A 458 1.50 -21.60 20.49
C SER A 458 1.75 -22.38 19.19
N GLY A 459 0.75 -22.61 18.35
CA GLY A 459 0.93 -23.23 17.04
C GLY A 459 1.75 -22.35 16.11
N CYS A 460 2.65 -22.94 15.33
CA CYS A 460 3.54 -22.19 14.45
C CYS A 460 3.46 -22.66 12.98
N LEU A 461 3.31 -21.71 12.05
CA LEU A 461 3.38 -21.94 10.61
C LEU A 461 4.36 -20.96 9.96
N PHE A 462 5.44 -21.49 9.41
CA PHE A 462 6.47 -20.70 8.74
C PHE A 462 6.51 -21.07 7.26
N MET A 463 6.36 -20.09 6.38
CA MET A 463 6.46 -20.28 4.94
C MET A 463 7.65 -19.49 4.39
N GLY A 464 8.45 -20.13 3.53
CA GLY A 464 9.50 -19.46 2.76
C GLY A 464 8.94 -18.58 1.64
N ASP A 465 9.85 -17.92 0.91
CA ASP A 465 9.51 -17.05 -0.22
C ASP A 465 8.83 -17.83 -1.35
N GLY A 466 7.84 -17.22 -2.00
CA GLY A 466 7.00 -17.86 -3.01
C GLY A 466 5.60 -17.25 -3.08
N LEU A 467 4.86 -17.51 -4.18
CA LEU A 467 3.49 -17.02 -4.31
C LEU A 467 2.64 -17.61 -3.17
N PHE A 468 1.84 -16.77 -2.52
CA PHE A 468 0.87 -17.22 -1.55
C PHE A 468 -0.55 -16.96 -2.06
N SER A 469 -1.39 -17.99 -2.08
CA SER A 469 -2.81 -17.85 -2.38
C SER A 469 -3.67 -18.75 -1.50
N ALA A 470 -4.67 -18.18 -0.84
CA ALA A 470 -5.60 -18.91 0.01
C ALA A 470 -7.05 -18.59 -0.37
N ASN A 471 -7.88 -19.62 -0.45
CA ASN A 471 -9.33 -19.52 -0.51
C ASN A 471 -9.93 -20.00 0.80
N GLY A 472 -10.36 -19.06 1.65
CA GLY A 472 -10.74 -19.29 3.04
C GLY A 472 -10.06 -18.32 4.00
N ASP A 473 -10.54 -18.28 5.24
CA ASP A 473 -10.02 -17.39 6.28
C ASP A 473 -8.65 -17.85 6.79
N ILE A 474 -7.82 -16.90 7.22
CA ILE A 474 -6.58 -17.15 7.95
C ILE A 474 -6.81 -16.70 9.38
N VAL A 475 -6.85 -17.67 10.30
CA VAL A 475 -7.16 -17.42 11.70
C VAL A 475 -6.03 -17.93 12.58
N THR A 476 -5.62 -17.11 13.54
CA THR A 476 -4.61 -17.47 14.52
C THR A 476 -5.06 -17.09 15.92
N ALA A 477 -4.71 -17.89 16.92
CA ALA A 477 -4.97 -17.63 18.33
C ALA A 477 -3.75 -17.02 19.04
N GLY A 478 -3.95 -16.44 20.23
CA GLY A 478 -2.87 -15.88 21.05
C GLY A 478 -1.72 -16.87 21.29
N GLY A 479 -0.47 -16.40 21.24
CA GLY A 479 0.72 -17.25 21.39
C GLY A 479 1.22 -17.92 20.11
N SER A 480 0.38 -18.01 19.07
CA SER A 480 0.77 -18.61 17.78
C SER A 480 1.75 -17.74 16.98
N ARG A 481 2.41 -18.32 15.96
CA ARG A 481 3.34 -17.61 15.08
C ARG A 481 3.07 -17.95 13.62
N LEU A 482 2.95 -16.93 12.78
CA LEU A 482 2.76 -17.06 11.34
C LEU A 482 3.82 -16.28 10.59
N VAL A 483 4.44 -16.86 9.56
CA VAL A 483 5.36 -16.14 8.67
C VAL A 483 4.95 -16.36 7.23
N PHE A 484 4.72 -15.26 6.52
CA PHE A 484 4.61 -15.23 5.07
C PHE A 484 5.97 -14.91 4.45
N GLY A 485 6.35 -15.64 3.40
CA GLY A 485 7.52 -15.31 2.58
C GLY A 485 7.27 -14.11 1.66
N ARG A 486 8.27 -13.71 0.89
CA ARG A 486 8.15 -12.64 -0.10
C ARG A 486 7.44 -13.10 -1.37
N THR A 487 6.62 -12.24 -1.94
CA THR A 487 6.06 -12.36 -3.30
C THR A 487 5.59 -11.01 -3.80
N ALA A 488 5.37 -10.86 -5.11
CA ALA A 488 4.72 -9.66 -5.64
C ALA A 488 3.34 -9.46 -5.00
N ASN A 489 2.52 -10.50 -4.94
CA ASN A 489 1.16 -10.44 -4.38
C ASN A 489 0.78 -11.70 -3.60
N HIS A 490 0.26 -11.50 -2.40
CA HIS A 490 -0.42 -12.47 -1.55
C HIS A 490 -1.92 -12.35 -1.78
N LEU A 491 -2.56 -13.43 -2.19
CA LEU A 491 -4.01 -13.46 -2.47
C LEU A 491 -4.75 -14.18 -1.35
N VAL A 492 -5.67 -13.48 -0.68
CA VAL A 492 -6.52 -14.06 0.37
C VAL A 492 -7.99 -13.84 0.02
N ASN A 493 -8.64 -14.88 -0.48
CA ASN A 493 -10.09 -14.90 -0.69
C ASN A 493 -10.80 -15.30 0.63
N GLY A 494 -10.65 -14.45 1.65
CA GLY A 494 -11.16 -14.63 3.00
C GLY A 494 -10.78 -13.45 3.90
N ASN A 495 -10.95 -13.60 5.21
CA ASN A 495 -10.51 -12.65 6.24
C ASN A 495 -9.12 -13.01 6.76
N LEU A 496 -8.41 -12.00 7.26
CA LEU A 496 -7.14 -12.14 7.97
C LEU A 496 -7.37 -11.80 9.44
N GLN A 497 -7.40 -12.79 10.32
CA GLN A 497 -7.66 -12.65 11.76
C GLN A 497 -6.46 -13.12 12.57
N ILE A 498 -5.63 -12.17 12.99
CA ILE A 498 -4.36 -12.48 13.66
C ILE A 498 -4.47 -12.16 15.14
N ALA A 499 -4.43 -13.17 16.02
CA ALA A 499 -4.31 -12.98 17.46
C ALA A 499 -2.95 -13.43 18.02
N GLY A 500 -2.15 -14.17 17.25
CA GLY A 500 -0.79 -14.56 17.62
C GLY A 500 0.25 -13.50 17.31
N SER A 501 1.34 -13.89 16.66
CA SER A 501 2.35 -13.00 16.09
C SER A 501 2.52 -13.31 14.60
N VAL A 502 2.80 -12.31 13.78
CA VAL A 502 2.93 -12.49 12.33
C VAL A 502 4.06 -11.67 11.73
N LEU A 503 4.79 -12.27 10.80
CA LEU A 503 5.67 -11.55 9.87
C LEU A 503 5.09 -11.60 8.46
N PHE A 504 4.95 -10.41 7.88
CA PHE A 504 4.58 -10.22 6.49
C PHE A 504 5.84 -10.03 5.66
N GLY A 505 6.13 -10.98 4.77
CA GLY A 505 7.12 -10.79 3.71
C GLY A 505 6.74 -9.63 2.80
N ALA A 506 7.74 -8.98 2.21
CA ALA A 506 7.54 -7.86 1.29
C ALA A 506 6.63 -8.27 0.12
N GLY A 507 5.72 -7.38 -0.26
CA GLY A 507 4.69 -7.66 -1.26
C GLY A 507 3.37 -6.95 -0.99
N ARG A 508 2.45 -7.07 -1.95
CA ARG A 508 1.06 -6.66 -1.74
C ARG A 508 0.26 -7.79 -1.11
N TYR A 509 -0.67 -7.47 -0.24
CA TYR A 509 -1.64 -8.38 0.37
C TYR A 509 -3.03 -7.96 -0.10
N THR A 510 -3.57 -8.70 -1.08
CA THR A 510 -4.93 -8.51 -1.57
C THR A 510 -5.87 -9.43 -0.79
N VAL A 511 -6.63 -8.87 0.14
CA VAL A 511 -7.50 -9.60 1.07
C VAL A 511 -8.95 -9.23 0.79
N LYS A 512 -9.78 -10.19 0.36
CA LYS A 512 -11.20 -9.96 0.07
C LYS A 512 -11.96 -9.46 1.31
N GLY A 513 -11.65 -10.02 2.47
CA GLY A 513 -12.31 -9.70 3.73
C GLY A 513 -11.65 -8.55 4.48
N GLY A 514 -11.91 -8.51 5.78
CA GLY A 514 -11.26 -7.58 6.70
C GLY A 514 -9.94 -8.11 7.25
N PHE A 515 -9.16 -7.21 7.81
CA PHE A 515 -7.96 -7.48 8.58
C PHE A 515 -8.21 -7.14 10.06
N THR A 516 -8.12 -8.13 10.93
CA THR A 516 -8.18 -7.93 12.38
C THR A 516 -6.84 -8.30 13.00
N ASN A 517 -6.20 -7.33 13.64
CA ASN A 517 -5.05 -7.52 14.49
C ASN A 517 -5.50 -7.52 15.95
N GLY A 518 -5.64 -8.70 16.53
CA GLY A 518 -5.82 -8.93 17.96
C GLY A 518 -4.55 -9.46 18.65
N THR A 519 -3.37 -9.18 18.08
CA THR A 519 -2.09 -9.64 18.63
C THR A 519 -1.79 -8.99 19.99
N GLY A 520 -0.94 -9.64 20.79
CA GLY A 520 -0.48 -9.12 22.07
C GLY A 520 0.32 -10.16 22.86
N GLY A 521 1.47 -9.75 23.41
CA GLY A 521 2.27 -10.56 24.35
C GLY A 521 3.17 -11.61 23.71
N THR A 522 3.19 -11.76 22.38
CA THR A 522 4.07 -12.69 21.65
C THR A 522 4.87 -11.91 20.62
N THR A 523 6.15 -11.67 20.90
CA THR A 523 7.01 -10.82 20.06
C THR A 523 8.05 -11.61 19.28
N TRP A 524 8.59 -10.96 18.25
CA TRP A 524 9.78 -11.39 17.52
C TRP A 524 11.07 -10.88 18.19
N PRO A 525 12.23 -11.54 18.03
CA PRO A 525 12.49 -12.70 17.19
C PRO A 525 12.05 -14.02 17.82
N TYR A 526 11.94 -15.06 17.00
CA TYR A 526 11.68 -16.43 17.42
C TYR A 526 12.71 -17.37 16.79
N SER A 527 13.22 -18.32 17.57
CA SER A 527 14.09 -19.40 17.08
C SER A 527 13.36 -20.73 17.21
N SER A 528 13.23 -21.48 16.11
CA SER A 528 12.63 -22.80 16.14
C SER A 528 13.54 -23.76 16.90
N SER A 529 12.97 -24.49 17.87
CA SER A 529 13.65 -25.60 18.54
C SER A 529 13.88 -26.82 17.64
N ILE A 530 13.28 -26.83 16.43
CA ILE A 530 13.31 -27.95 15.48
C ILE A 530 14.46 -27.77 14.50
N THR A 531 14.48 -26.63 13.81
CA THR A 531 15.44 -26.36 12.73
C THR A 531 16.59 -25.46 13.17
N GLY A 532 16.47 -24.81 14.34
CA GLY A 532 17.40 -23.76 14.78
C GLY A 532 17.28 -22.46 13.98
N GLN A 533 16.38 -22.41 12.99
CA GLN A 533 16.15 -21.20 12.18
C GLN A 533 15.52 -20.11 13.05
N ARG A 534 15.93 -18.86 12.79
CA ARG A 534 15.49 -17.69 13.51
C ARG A 534 14.77 -16.72 12.57
N TRP A 535 13.66 -16.15 13.04
CA TRP A 535 12.83 -15.19 12.29
C TRP A 535 12.62 -13.92 13.12
N GLY A 536 12.40 -12.80 12.42
CA GLY A 536 11.91 -11.56 13.03
C GLY A 536 12.97 -10.71 13.74
N ASP A 537 14.26 -10.92 13.46
CA ASP A 537 15.28 -9.92 13.81
C ASP A 537 15.15 -8.69 12.91
N THR A 538 15.16 -8.92 11.60
CA THR A 538 15.06 -7.88 10.57
C THR A 538 14.18 -8.32 9.40
N LEU A 539 13.46 -7.36 8.80
CA LEU A 539 12.81 -7.49 7.50
C LEU A 539 13.31 -6.37 6.59
N GLU A 540 13.73 -6.67 5.36
CA GLU A 540 14.31 -5.70 4.42
C GLU A 540 15.40 -4.79 5.03
N GLY A 541 16.26 -5.36 5.89
CA GLY A 541 17.31 -4.59 6.60
C GLY A 541 16.81 -3.69 7.73
N VAL A 542 15.51 -3.68 8.04
CA VAL A 542 14.91 -2.93 9.14
C VAL A 542 14.67 -3.84 10.33
N SER A 543 15.11 -3.44 11.53
CA SER A 543 14.83 -4.19 12.76
C SER A 543 13.33 -4.25 13.05
N VAL A 544 12.83 -5.44 13.34
CA VAL A 544 11.43 -5.71 13.73
C VAL A 544 11.33 -6.45 15.07
N SER A 545 12.44 -6.59 15.77
CA SER A 545 12.48 -7.16 17.12
C SER A 545 11.60 -6.35 18.09
N GLY A 546 10.88 -7.05 18.97
CA GLY A 546 10.00 -6.46 19.99
C GLY A 546 8.58 -6.14 19.51
N TYR A 547 8.28 -6.34 18.23
CA TYR A 547 6.93 -6.23 17.67
C TYR A 547 6.24 -7.60 17.61
N ASP A 548 4.92 -7.62 17.75
CA ASP A 548 4.09 -8.82 17.60
C ASP A 548 3.76 -9.06 16.12
N MET A 549 3.51 -7.96 15.40
CA MET A 549 3.18 -7.95 13.99
C MET A 549 4.14 -7.03 13.25
N ALA A 550 4.82 -7.55 12.22
CA ALA A 550 5.71 -6.73 11.43
C ALA A 550 5.68 -7.02 9.93
N GLY A 551 5.93 -5.99 9.13
CA GLY A 551 6.03 -6.05 7.67
C GLY A 551 6.79 -4.84 7.13
N VAL A 552 7.68 -5.06 6.17
CA VAL A 552 8.47 -3.99 5.55
C VAL A 552 8.41 -4.16 4.03
N GLY A 553 8.07 -3.07 3.33
CA GLY A 553 7.76 -3.15 1.91
C GLY A 553 6.41 -3.79 1.63
N VAL A 554 5.40 -3.52 2.47
CA VAL A 554 4.09 -4.16 2.41
C VAL A 554 2.97 -3.17 2.04
N THR A 555 2.05 -3.60 1.21
CA THR A 555 0.82 -2.86 0.87
C THR A 555 -0.38 -3.77 1.09
N PHE A 556 -1.38 -3.33 1.85
CA PHE A 556 -2.62 -4.07 2.07
C PHE A 556 -3.75 -3.46 1.24
N ILE A 557 -4.39 -4.27 0.40
CA ILE A 557 -5.62 -3.92 -0.31
C ILE A 557 -6.72 -4.79 0.25
N LEU A 558 -7.68 -4.17 0.94
CA LEU A 558 -8.70 -4.86 1.71
C LEU A 558 -10.09 -4.61 1.11
N GLY A 559 -10.94 -5.64 1.08
CA GLY A 559 -12.37 -5.47 0.80
C GLY A 559 -13.20 -5.18 2.05
N GLY A 560 -12.63 -5.36 3.24
CA GLY A 560 -13.25 -5.11 4.55
C GLY A 560 -12.51 -4.07 5.40
N THR A 561 -12.78 -4.10 6.70
CA THR A 561 -12.21 -3.18 7.70
C THR A 561 -10.79 -3.55 8.11
N VAL A 562 -10.09 -2.61 8.78
CA VAL A 562 -8.77 -2.85 9.39
C VAL A 562 -8.78 -2.58 10.89
N ASN A 563 -9.20 -3.57 11.68
CA ASN A 563 -9.34 -3.42 13.13
C ASN A 563 -8.05 -3.76 13.86
N LEU A 564 -7.62 -2.89 14.79
CA LEU A 564 -6.43 -3.06 15.61
C LEU A 564 -6.83 -3.12 17.09
N GLY A 565 -6.35 -4.11 17.83
CA GLY A 565 -6.68 -4.34 19.24
C GLY A 565 -5.64 -5.21 19.95
N GLY A 566 -6.03 -5.84 21.06
CA GLY A 566 -5.23 -6.85 21.76
C GLY A 566 -3.99 -6.35 22.52
N GLY A 567 -3.71 -5.05 22.56
CA GLY A 567 -2.43 -4.52 23.03
C GLY A 567 -1.29 -4.74 22.02
N ALA A 568 -1.63 -4.95 20.75
CA ALA A 568 -0.72 -5.27 19.67
C ALA A 568 0.42 -4.25 19.54
N LYS A 569 1.65 -4.74 19.39
CA LYS A 569 2.80 -3.96 18.92
C LYS A 569 3.01 -4.21 17.43
N THR A 570 2.63 -3.24 16.61
CA THR A 570 2.63 -3.39 15.15
C THR A 570 3.69 -2.50 14.50
N LYS A 571 4.41 -3.03 13.50
CA LYS A 571 5.32 -2.25 12.65
C LYS A 571 5.10 -2.56 11.18
N LEU A 572 4.44 -1.67 10.45
CA LEU A 572 4.19 -1.85 9.02
C LEU A 572 4.76 -0.67 8.25
N LEU A 573 5.62 -0.96 7.29
CA LEU A 573 6.27 0.03 6.44
C LEU A 573 5.88 -0.24 4.98
N ALA A 574 5.27 0.75 4.34
CA ALA A 574 4.96 0.72 2.91
C ALA A 574 6.23 0.60 2.06
N PRO A 575 6.14 0.06 0.83
CA PRO A 575 7.27 0.06 -0.09
C PRO A 575 7.58 1.48 -0.57
N ALA A 576 8.86 1.79 -0.77
CA ALA A 576 9.31 3.09 -1.28
C ALA A 576 9.13 3.24 -2.81
N SER A 577 8.82 2.14 -3.52
CA SER A 577 8.65 2.10 -4.96
C SER A 577 7.57 1.10 -5.35
N SER A 578 6.80 1.40 -6.39
CA SER A 578 5.77 0.50 -6.90
C SER A 578 6.39 -0.63 -7.69
N THR A 579 5.79 -1.83 -7.60
CA THR A 579 6.14 -2.99 -8.41
C THR A 579 4.92 -3.42 -9.22
N THR A 580 5.08 -3.68 -10.51
CA THR A 580 3.96 -4.10 -11.37
C THR A 580 3.34 -5.39 -10.83
N GLY A 581 2.02 -5.36 -10.58
CA GLY A 581 1.31 -6.50 -10.01
C GLY A 581 1.60 -6.77 -8.52
N GLY A 582 2.37 -5.91 -7.85
CA GLY A 582 2.74 -6.07 -6.44
C GLY A 582 2.53 -4.83 -5.58
N GLY A 583 3.47 -4.56 -4.67
CA GLY A 583 3.42 -3.44 -3.72
C GLY A 583 3.29 -2.09 -4.41
N VAL A 584 2.55 -1.17 -3.81
CA VAL A 584 2.26 0.18 -4.33
C VAL A 584 3.01 1.19 -3.47
N ALA A 585 3.85 2.03 -4.09
CA ALA A 585 4.68 3.01 -3.39
C ALA A 585 3.86 3.85 -2.41
N ASP A 586 4.38 4.00 -1.20
CA ASP A 586 3.81 4.85 -0.14
C ASP A 586 2.38 4.50 0.28
N ILE A 587 1.78 3.42 -0.24
CA ILE A 587 0.48 2.92 0.21
C ILE A 587 0.71 1.77 1.17
N LEU A 588 0.28 1.98 2.41
CA LEU A 588 0.31 0.97 3.45
C LEU A 588 -0.98 0.15 3.45
N ILE A 589 -2.13 0.81 3.51
CA ILE A 589 -3.45 0.16 3.60
C ILE A 589 -4.44 0.93 2.74
N ASP A 590 -5.23 0.22 1.95
CA ASP A 590 -6.33 0.74 1.16
C ASP A 590 -7.58 -0.12 1.37
N SER A 591 -8.72 0.54 1.62
CA SER A 591 -10.04 -0.12 1.63
C SER A 591 -11.15 0.85 1.27
N LEU A 592 -12.07 0.42 0.42
CA LEU A 592 -13.28 1.19 0.07
C LEU A 592 -14.51 0.79 0.91
N THR A 593 -14.32 -0.01 1.96
CA THR A 593 -15.42 -0.41 2.84
C THR A 593 -16.12 0.80 3.46
N SER A 594 -17.44 0.72 3.58
CA SER A 594 -18.25 1.70 4.31
C SER A 594 -18.49 1.33 5.78
N VAL A 595 -17.96 0.18 6.21
CA VAL A 595 -18.06 -0.26 7.60
C VAL A 595 -16.97 0.45 8.41
N ASP A 596 -17.32 0.91 9.61
CA ASP A 596 -16.39 1.63 10.46
C ASP A 596 -15.24 0.74 10.96
N THR A 597 -14.09 1.36 11.09
CA THR A 597 -12.83 0.74 11.49
C THR A 597 -12.44 1.21 12.89
N THR A 598 -11.94 0.29 13.72
CA THR A 598 -11.60 0.55 15.12
C THR A 598 -10.15 0.22 15.45
N TRP A 599 -9.43 1.18 16.01
CA TRP A 599 -8.07 1.03 16.53
C TRP A 599 -8.10 1.28 18.04
N GLY A 600 -7.88 0.24 18.83
CA GLY A 600 -8.18 0.28 20.25
C GLY A 600 -7.28 -0.57 21.13
N ALA A 601 -7.77 -0.78 22.36
CA ALA A 601 -7.22 -1.71 23.35
C ALA A 601 -5.71 -1.55 23.62
N GLY A 602 -5.21 -0.31 23.70
CA GLY A 602 -3.82 -0.01 24.03
C GLY A 602 -2.80 -0.49 22.99
N SER A 603 -3.22 -0.74 21.74
CA SER A 603 -2.29 -1.10 20.67
C SER A 603 -1.31 0.03 20.37
N ASP A 604 -0.05 -0.34 20.12
CA ASP A 604 1.08 0.55 19.80
C ASP A 604 1.58 0.24 18.38
N ASN A 605 1.37 1.16 17.46
CA ASN A 605 1.56 0.94 16.04
C ASN A 605 2.57 1.94 15.47
N LEU A 606 3.57 1.43 14.78
CA LEU A 606 4.50 2.17 13.94
C LEU A 606 4.12 1.98 12.47
N PHE A 607 3.43 2.96 11.89
CA PHE A 607 2.99 2.94 10.50
C PHE A 607 3.76 3.94 9.66
N VAL A 608 4.20 3.49 8.48
CA VAL A 608 4.86 4.34 7.48
C VAL A 608 4.20 4.11 6.13
N GLY A 609 3.83 5.20 5.47
CA GLY A 609 2.99 5.24 4.28
C GLY A 609 1.56 5.70 4.56
N THR A 610 0.69 5.50 3.59
CA THR A 610 -0.68 6.02 3.56
C THR A 610 -1.68 4.94 3.93
N VAL A 611 -2.56 5.25 4.88
CA VAL A 611 -3.77 4.50 5.18
C VAL A 611 -4.94 5.25 4.56
N HIS A 612 -5.56 4.64 3.55
CA HIS A 612 -6.61 5.21 2.73
C HIS A 612 -7.92 4.44 2.91
N LEU A 613 -8.87 5.07 3.62
CA LEU A 613 -10.14 4.50 4.07
C LEU A 613 -11.30 5.49 3.78
N PRO A 614 -11.48 5.95 2.53
CA PRO A 614 -12.26 7.16 2.21
C PRO A 614 -13.75 7.06 2.59
N ASN A 615 -14.28 5.84 2.72
CA ASN A 615 -15.68 5.57 3.04
C ASN A 615 -15.91 5.08 4.48
N SER A 616 -14.85 4.85 5.26
CA SER A 616 -14.93 4.27 6.61
C SER A 616 -14.57 5.32 7.67
N ALA A 617 -15.33 5.39 8.76
CA ALA A 617 -14.88 6.15 9.92
C ALA A 617 -13.81 5.35 10.67
N VAL A 618 -12.71 6.00 11.02
CA VAL A 618 -11.63 5.43 11.83
C VAL A 618 -11.76 5.97 13.25
N THR A 619 -12.03 5.08 14.19
CA THR A 619 -12.08 5.42 15.62
C THR A 619 -10.85 4.87 16.34
N MET A 620 -10.00 5.76 16.82
CA MET A 620 -8.87 5.47 17.70
C MET A 620 -9.31 5.67 19.16
N SER A 621 -9.10 4.66 20.02
CA SER A 621 -9.62 4.67 21.39
C SER A 621 -8.76 3.85 22.36
N GLY A 622 -9.10 3.90 23.65
CA GLY A 622 -8.56 2.99 24.67
C GLY A 622 -7.04 3.00 24.79
N GLY A 623 -6.41 4.18 24.69
CA GLY A 623 -4.96 4.33 24.76
C GLY A 623 -4.19 3.83 23.53
N ASN A 624 -4.84 3.61 22.38
CA ASN A 624 -4.15 3.33 21.11
C ASN A 624 -3.10 4.41 20.81
N SER A 625 -1.88 4.01 20.44
CA SER A 625 -0.88 4.88 19.85
C SER A 625 -0.61 4.43 18.43
N THR A 626 -0.73 5.35 17.48
CA THR A 626 -0.34 5.11 16.08
C THR A 626 0.58 6.23 15.64
N GLN A 627 1.87 5.92 15.50
CA GLN A 627 2.93 6.88 15.25
C GLN A 627 3.74 6.51 14.01
N SER A 628 4.50 7.46 13.51
CA SER A 628 5.31 7.29 12.30
C SER A 628 6.80 7.06 12.57
N GLY A 629 7.25 7.16 13.83
CA GLY A 629 8.64 6.96 14.23
C GLY A 629 9.62 7.88 13.51
N GLY A 630 9.20 9.11 13.20
CA GLY A 630 10.01 10.08 12.44
C GLY A 630 9.99 9.88 10.91
N ARG A 631 9.09 9.05 10.38
CA ARG A 631 8.89 8.83 8.94
C ARG A 631 7.51 9.34 8.48
N CYS A 632 7.23 9.32 7.18
CA CYS A 632 5.93 9.75 6.66
C CYS A 632 4.82 8.75 7.02
N PHE A 633 3.78 9.21 7.70
CA PHE A 633 2.50 8.51 7.87
C PHE A 633 1.36 9.41 7.40
N MET A 634 0.47 8.91 6.55
CA MET A 634 -0.72 9.65 6.13
C MET A 634 -1.97 8.84 6.46
N LEU A 635 -3.02 9.52 6.92
CA LEU A 635 -4.35 8.95 7.15
C LEU A 635 -5.39 9.73 6.36
N ILE A 636 -6.09 9.06 5.46
CA ILE A 636 -7.25 9.58 4.74
C ILE A 636 -8.44 8.70 5.12
N ALA A 637 -9.46 9.28 5.73
CA ALA A 637 -10.64 8.53 6.16
C ALA A 637 -11.93 9.34 5.95
N LEU A 638 -13.09 8.68 5.96
CA LEU A 638 -14.37 9.39 5.97
C LEU A 638 -14.45 10.31 7.20
N ARG A 639 -14.19 9.75 8.37
CA ARG A 639 -14.06 10.49 9.64
C ARG A 639 -12.87 9.96 10.43
N VAL A 640 -12.17 10.86 11.12
CA VAL A 640 -11.12 10.50 12.07
C VAL A 640 -11.57 10.89 13.46
N VAL A 641 -11.77 9.91 14.34
CA VAL A 641 -12.19 10.11 15.72
C VAL A 641 -11.10 9.58 16.64
N VAL A 642 -10.53 10.42 17.49
CA VAL A 642 -9.49 10.03 18.46
C VAL A 642 -10.03 10.26 19.87
N SER A 643 -10.04 9.24 20.72
CA SER A 643 -10.74 9.27 22.01
C SER A 643 -9.97 8.51 23.11
N GLY A 644 -10.36 8.70 24.38
CA GLY A 644 -9.95 7.81 25.48
C GLY A 644 -8.44 7.66 25.67
N GLY A 645 -7.68 8.75 25.54
CA GLY A 645 -6.23 8.75 25.70
C GLY A 645 -5.44 8.30 24.48
N ALA A 646 -6.09 8.02 23.35
CA ALA A 646 -5.41 7.62 22.12
C ALA A 646 -4.57 8.77 21.52
N ALA A 647 -3.48 8.42 20.85
CA ALA A 647 -2.56 9.36 20.22
C ALA A 647 -2.27 8.96 18.77
N ALA A 648 -2.43 9.92 17.84
CA ALA A 648 -2.04 9.77 16.44
C ALA A 648 -0.88 10.71 16.10
N GLY A 649 0.19 10.20 15.49
CA GLY A 649 1.41 10.95 15.19
C GLY A 649 1.84 10.85 13.72
N SER A 650 2.14 11.98 13.08
CA SER A 650 2.69 12.04 11.72
C SER A 650 3.75 13.13 11.57
N VAL A 651 4.75 12.87 10.73
CA VAL A 651 5.75 13.86 10.28
C VAL A 651 5.84 13.93 8.74
N CYS A 652 4.76 13.58 8.04
CA CYS A 652 4.78 13.50 6.59
C CYS A 652 4.60 14.87 5.91
N PRO A 653 5.46 15.31 4.97
CA PRO A 653 5.21 16.51 4.17
C PRO A 653 4.08 16.33 3.12
N GLY A 654 3.18 15.34 3.30
CA GLY A 654 2.05 14.97 2.44
C GLY A 654 2.41 14.28 1.11
N VAL A 655 1.39 13.84 0.39
CA VAL A 655 1.49 13.28 -0.98
C VAL A 655 1.28 14.43 -1.98
N ASN A 656 1.99 14.45 -3.11
CA ASN A 656 1.79 15.49 -4.13
C ASN A 656 0.30 15.65 -4.49
N GLY A 657 -0.28 16.83 -4.27
CA GLY A 657 -1.72 17.11 -4.47
C GLY A 657 -2.59 17.11 -3.21
N SER A 658 -2.03 16.83 -2.02
CA SER A 658 -2.75 16.85 -0.72
C SER A 658 -2.77 18.22 -0.01
N GLY A 659 -2.32 19.28 -0.69
CA GLY A 659 -2.48 20.66 -0.22
C GLY A 659 -3.90 21.15 -0.52
N GLY A 660 -4.53 21.81 0.46
CA GLY A 660 -5.85 22.43 0.28
C GLY A 660 -5.90 23.23 -1.02
N GLY A 661 -6.77 22.80 -1.93
CA GLY A 661 -6.80 23.23 -3.32
C GLY A 661 -7.07 24.73 -3.44
N GLY A 662 -6.01 25.50 -3.64
CA GLY A 662 -6.02 26.56 -4.64
C GLY A 662 -5.41 26.02 -5.93
N SER A 663 -5.69 26.66 -7.06
CA SER A 663 -5.23 26.25 -8.40
C SER A 663 -3.81 25.72 -8.34
N THR A 664 -3.55 24.49 -8.76
CA THR A 664 -2.18 23.96 -8.89
C THR A 664 -1.46 24.56 -10.10
N SER A 665 -2.21 25.29 -10.93
CA SER A 665 -1.79 26.05 -12.09
C SER A 665 -1.56 27.53 -11.74
N VAL A 666 -0.49 28.08 -12.32
CA VAL A 666 -0.39 29.52 -12.56
C VAL A 666 -1.38 29.85 -13.66
N GLU A 667 -2.30 30.77 -13.43
CA GLU A 667 -3.36 31.11 -14.39
C GLU A 667 -3.34 32.60 -14.71
N LEU A 668 -3.57 32.94 -15.98
CA LEU A 668 -3.76 34.34 -16.38
C LEU A 668 -5.12 34.82 -15.91
N ILE A 669 -5.12 35.96 -15.23
CA ILE A 669 -6.32 36.66 -14.78
C ILE A 669 -6.59 37.77 -15.79
N ALA A 670 -7.79 37.73 -16.40
CA ALA A 670 -8.26 38.73 -17.35
C ALA A 670 -8.71 40.02 -16.65
#